data_AF-A0A1A6FJ72-F1
#
_entry.id   AF-A0A1A6FJ72-F1
#
_cell.length_a   1.000
_cell.length_b   1.000
_cell.length_c   1.000
_cell.angle_alpha   90.00
_cell.angle_beta   90.00
_cell.angle_gamma   90.00
#
_symmetry.space_group_name_H-M   'P 1'
#
loop_
_entity.id
_entity.type
_entity.pdbx_description
1 polymer ?
#
loop_
_entity_poly.entity_id
_entity_poly.type
_entity_poly.pdbx_seq_one_letter_code
_entity_poly.pdbx_strand_id
1 'polypeptide(L)'
;MPALLVTVRFVEGRYHGRPEWPPSPARLFQALVAGAARGARLHEDDIRALRWLEALAPPVIFAPPAREGAGFVNFVPNNDLDAVDGDPTRVGELRVGKTIKPRYFDADAPLHYLWAFDENPAHALAAQIGSIAERLYQLGRGVDMAHAQAVILDDEATHRLDLEGRAHYPAPTRGALPLACPTNGSLDSLMLRHEAFRHRFLDAVGAGKRSAGGRVFAQPPKPLIRIIGYDSPARLLLYDIRRIEVEKSDPLFAPQPLTKTATLVVTLRDAAAARLCRALPPPRAALVEPVFVGRGATDADKTSRIRIIPLPSVGFVHADRAIRRVLVAVPANCPLPVDDIEWAFSGRDEAKGAPDKGMSWSLVPASDRTMLRRYAAEGEKAASVWRSVTPAALPVGRRWGRGGGFARSEAEAAAAHAVRDALRHEGVHETALAIRVQREPFDANGARAENFAGARFEPAQLWHVEITFAAPVFGPLVIGDGRWLGLGLMAPEAAHSDGVLAFSIDGGLSASADPIDVARALRRAIMARTPRLPSEKELPLFFTGHEEDGNPARSGAHQHIACVFDEARRRLLILAPHLLERRNRRSGETENWRRLESAMSGFIELRAGVAGLLRLSPASVDPRVDPVFAPSREWLSATRYRVLRHQKRGDARLAFAEDLGSERARNGLPRPEISIVEVGGGRGGLAGTALLRFSRAVPGPILIGRDRHFGGGLFVNGSE
;
A
#
# COMPACT_ATOMS: atom_id res chain seq x y z
N MET A 1 -18.82 -4.69 26.15
CA MET A 1 -20.01 -3.86 25.97
C MET A 1 -20.89 -4.52 24.91
N PRO A 2 -22.21 -4.66 25.15
CA PRO A 2 -23.11 -5.26 24.19
C PRO A 2 -23.14 -4.41 22.92
N ALA A 3 -23.49 -5.06 21.81
CA ALA A 3 -23.51 -4.40 20.52
C ALA A 3 -24.76 -4.75 19.72
N LEU A 4 -25.28 -3.77 18.97
CA LEU A 4 -26.33 -3.97 17.99
C LEU A 4 -25.67 -4.15 16.63
N LEU A 5 -25.81 -5.33 16.04
CA LEU A 5 -25.34 -5.65 14.70
C LEU A 5 -26.51 -5.62 13.72
N VAL A 6 -26.55 -4.64 12.83
CA VAL A 6 -27.50 -4.61 11.70
C VAL A 6 -26.80 -5.16 10.47
N THR A 7 -27.34 -6.25 9.91
CA THR A 7 -26.85 -6.92 8.70
C THR A 7 -27.79 -6.60 7.54
N VAL A 8 -27.25 -6.03 6.47
CA VAL A 8 -27.97 -5.66 5.25
C VAL A 8 -27.51 -6.52 4.09
N ARG A 9 -28.44 -7.08 3.33
CA ARG A 9 -28.18 -7.85 2.12
C ARG A 9 -28.81 -7.18 0.91
N PHE A 10 -28.02 -6.98 -0.14
CA PHE A 10 -28.48 -6.47 -1.42
C PHE A 10 -28.88 -7.62 -2.33
N VAL A 11 -29.99 -7.46 -3.07
CA VAL A 11 -30.52 -8.54 -3.91
C VAL A 11 -29.60 -8.85 -5.11
N GLU A 12 -28.94 -7.84 -5.70
CA GLU A 12 -28.17 -7.98 -6.95
C GLU A 12 -26.66 -7.73 -6.83
N GLY A 13 -26.09 -7.59 -5.62
CA GLY A 13 -24.65 -7.27 -5.45
C GLY A 13 -24.24 -5.94 -6.10
N ARG A 14 -25.19 -4.98 -6.17
CA ARG A 14 -25.04 -3.69 -6.84
C ARG A 14 -25.50 -2.55 -5.95
N TYR A 15 -24.79 -1.44 -6.03
CA TYR A 15 -25.14 -0.21 -5.30
C TYR A 15 -24.86 1.03 -6.15
N HIS A 16 -25.83 1.94 -6.23
CA HIS A 16 -25.79 3.13 -7.09
C HIS A 16 -25.64 4.46 -6.34
N GLY A 17 -25.45 4.43 -5.01
CA GLY A 17 -25.26 5.64 -4.20
C GLY A 17 -23.91 6.30 -4.51
N ARG A 18 -23.97 7.61 -4.84
CA ARG A 18 -22.83 8.40 -5.32
C ARG A 18 -22.65 9.62 -4.41
N PRO A 19 -21.44 9.96 -3.95
CA PRO A 19 -20.15 9.26 -4.15
C PRO A 19 -19.81 8.21 -3.07
N GLU A 20 -20.68 8.00 -2.07
CA GLU A 20 -20.35 7.24 -0.85
C GLU A 20 -20.21 5.72 -1.09
N TRP A 21 -19.09 5.12 -0.68
CA TRP A 21 -18.97 3.67 -0.44
C TRP A 21 -18.09 3.43 0.79
N PRO A 22 -18.50 2.58 1.75
CA PRO A 22 -19.82 1.91 1.83
C PRO A 22 -20.99 2.90 1.99
N PRO A 23 -22.26 2.45 1.85
CA PRO A 23 -23.42 3.28 2.16
C PRO A 23 -23.30 3.83 3.58
N SER A 24 -23.49 5.14 3.75
CA SER A 24 -23.22 5.79 5.02
C SER A 24 -24.22 5.42 6.13
N PRO A 25 -23.86 5.55 7.42
CA PRO A 25 -24.80 5.30 8.51
C PRO A 25 -26.07 6.18 8.43
N ALA A 26 -25.98 7.41 7.93
CA ALA A 26 -27.16 8.25 7.69
C ALA A 26 -28.06 7.68 6.58
N ARG A 27 -27.49 7.04 5.55
CA ARG A 27 -28.27 6.36 4.51
C ARG A 27 -29.04 5.18 5.08
N LEU A 28 -28.39 4.38 5.93
CA LEU A 28 -29.06 3.28 6.64
C LEU A 28 -30.13 3.81 7.59
N PHE A 29 -29.85 4.86 8.35
CA PHE A 29 -30.83 5.47 9.24
C PHE A 29 -32.08 5.94 8.48
N GLN A 30 -31.90 6.62 7.34
CA GLN A 30 -33.02 7.01 6.46
C GLN A 30 -33.82 5.80 5.95
N ALA A 31 -33.14 4.70 5.59
CA ALA A 31 -33.79 3.46 5.17
C ALA A 31 -34.60 2.81 6.29
N LEU A 32 -34.08 2.79 7.52
CA LEU A 32 -34.78 2.31 8.70
C LEU A 32 -36.03 3.17 9.00
N VAL A 33 -35.92 4.50 8.93
CA VAL A 33 -37.06 5.41 9.07
C VAL A 33 -38.12 5.13 8.00
N ALA A 34 -37.70 4.93 6.75
CA ALA A 34 -38.61 4.62 5.65
C ALA A 34 -39.31 3.26 5.81
N GLY A 35 -38.62 2.23 6.31
CA GLY A 35 -39.19 0.92 6.63
C GLY A 35 -40.10 0.93 7.87
N ALA A 36 -39.81 1.80 8.84
CA ALA A 36 -40.64 1.95 10.03
C ALA A 36 -42.01 2.61 9.73
N ALA A 37 -42.03 3.54 8.78
CA ALA A 37 -43.22 4.33 8.46
C ALA A 37 -44.37 3.47 7.90
N ARG A 38 -45.58 3.69 8.42
CA ARG A 38 -46.83 3.11 7.92
C ARG A 38 -47.70 4.22 7.35
N GLY A 39 -47.67 4.38 6.02
CA GLY A 39 -48.26 5.55 5.37
C GLY A 39 -47.50 6.83 5.75
N ALA A 40 -48.20 7.80 6.33
CA ALA A 40 -47.62 9.09 6.73
C ALA A 40 -47.22 9.17 8.22
N ARG A 41 -47.21 8.05 8.95
CA ARG A 41 -47.01 8.04 10.42
C ARG A 41 -45.94 7.03 10.85
N LEU A 42 -45.21 7.38 11.90
CA LEU A 42 -44.34 6.50 12.66
C LEU A 42 -45.04 6.11 13.96
N HIS A 43 -44.84 4.88 14.43
CA HIS A 43 -45.33 4.45 15.74
C HIS A 43 -44.46 5.08 16.84
N GLU A 44 -45.04 5.39 18.01
CA GLU A 44 -44.31 6.01 19.13
C GLU A 44 -43.11 5.17 19.58
N ASP A 45 -43.24 3.84 19.59
CA ASP A 45 -42.12 2.94 19.92
C ASP A 45 -40.98 3.00 18.90
N ASP A 46 -41.32 3.11 17.61
CA ASP A 46 -40.32 3.26 16.55
C ASP A 46 -39.61 4.61 16.67
N ILE A 47 -40.34 5.68 17.01
CA ILE A 47 -39.76 7.01 17.26
C ILE A 47 -38.77 6.97 18.42
N ARG A 48 -39.14 6.34 19.54
CA ARG A 48 -38.24 6.20 20.70
C ARG A 48 -36.97 5.43 20.36
N ALA A 49 -37.09 4.32 19.63
CA ALA A 49 -35.95 3.51 19.21
C ALA A 49 -35.04 4.24 18.22
N LEU A 50 -35.61 4.94 17.22
CA LEU A 50 -34.85 5.72 16.25
C LEU A 50 -34.13 6.91 16.90
N ARG A 51 -34.76 7.59 17.87
CA ARG A 51 -34.14 8.65 18.68
C ARG A 51 -32.97 8.14 19.51
N TRP A 52 -33.09 6.92 20.04
CA TRP A 52 -31.99 6.26 20.74
C TRP A 52 -30.84 5.95 19.78
N LEU A 53 -31.13 5.39 18.60
CA LEU A 53 -30.10 5.02 17.62
C LEU A 53 -29.32 6.23 17.09
N GLU A 54 -29.97 7.38 16.83
CA GLU A 54 -29.27 8.59 16.36
C GLU A 54 -28.37 9.25 17.41
N ALA A 55 -28.56 8.91 18.69
CA ALA A 55 -27.77 9.42 19.80
C ALA A 55 -26.50 8.59 20.07
N LEU A 56 -26.40 7.38 19.52
CA LEU A 56 -25.23 6.52 19.68
C LEU A 56 -24.00 7.08 18.93
N ALA A 57 -22.82 6.63 19.35
CA ALA A 57 -21.60 6.86 18.58
C ALA A 57 -21.74 6.27 17.16
N PRO A 58 -21.08 6.85 16.14
CA PRO A 58 -21.08 6.28 14.79
C PRO A 58 -20.65 4.80 14.80
N PRO A 59 -21.27 3.93 13.97
CA PRO A 59 -20.99 2.50 13.99
C PRO A 59 -19.65 2.15 13.31
N VAL A 60 -19.12 0.97 13.61
CA VAL A 60 -18.14 0.31 12.73
C VAL A 60 -18.90 -0.31 11.56
N ILE A 61 -18.38 -0.17 10.34
CA ILE A 61 -19.02 -0.70 9.13
C ILE A 61 -18.15 -1.82 8.56
N PHE A 62 -18.69 -3.01 8.34
CA PHE A 62 -18.01 -4.06 7.57
C PHE A 62 -18.64 -4.12 6.19
N ALA A 63 -17.84 -3.88 5.16
CA ALA A 63 -18.30 -3.80 3.78
C ALA A 63 -17.57 -4.80 2.89
N PRO A 64 -18.27 -5.48 1.98
CA PRO A 64 -17.62 -6.39 1.05
C PRO A 64 -16.70 -5.62 0.10
N PRO A 65 -15.65 -6.29 -0.45
CA PRO A 65 -14.84 -5.72 -1.50
C PRO A 65 -15.73 -5.31 -2.68
N ALA A 66 -15.65 -4.05 -3.10
CA ALA A 66 -16.45 -3.54 -4.20
C ALA A 66 -15.58 -2.87 -5.26
N ARG A 67 -15.87 -3.18 -6.52
CA ARG A 67 -15.25 -2.56 -7.69
C ARG A 67 -16.16 -1.50 -8.30
N GLU A 68 -15.56 -0.44 -8.81
CA GLU A 68 -16.30 0.55 -9.58
C GLU A 68 -16.72 -0.01 -10.93
N GLY A 69 -17.99 0.18 -11.28
CA GLY A 69 -18.51 -0.09 -12.61
C GLY A 69 -18.25 1.05 -13.59
N ALA A 70 -18.47 0.75 -14.87
CA ALA A 70 -18.55 1.78 -15.90
C ALA A 70 -19.69 2.75 -15.57
N GLY A 71 -19.39 4.05 -15.58
CA GLY A 71 -20.40 5.08 -15.41
C GLY A 71 -21.16 5.32 -16.71
N PHE A 72 -22.44 5.64 -16.61
CA PHE A 72 -23.26 6.07 -17.74
C PHE A 72 -24.08 7.30 -17.35
N VAL A 73 -24.55 8.05 -18.35
CA VAL A 73 -25.36 9.24 -18.15
C VAL A 73 -26.78 8.93 -18.61
N ASN A 74 -27.73 8.99 -17.68
CA ASN A 74 -29.14 8.94 -18.00
C ASN A 74 -29.68 10.35 -18.15
N PHE A 75 -30.22 10.66 -19.31
CA PHE A 75 -30.94 11.91 -19.56
C PHE A 75 -32.40 11.73 -19.14
N VAL A 76 -32.78 12.38 -18.04
CA VAL A 76 -34.15 12.40 -17.55
C VAL A 76 -34.72 13.81 -17.70
N PRO A 77 -35.99 13.96 -18.10
CA PRO A 77 -36.65 15.25 -18.07
C PRO A 77 -36.56 15.87 -16.69
N ASN A 78 -36.13 17.12 -16.62
CA ASN A 78 -36.36 17.93 -15.44
C ASN A 78 -37.87 18.21 -15.39
N ASN A 79 -38.53 17.98 -14.24
CA ASN A 79 -39.96 18.23 -14.06
C ASN A 79 -40.23 19.74 -13.99
N ASP A 80 -39.91 20.46 -15.07
CA ASP A 80 -39.89 21.92 -15.21
C ASP A 80 -40.57 22.30 -16.53
N LEU A 81 -41.76 21.74 -16.76
CA LEU A 81 -42.57 21.97 -17.96
C LEU A 81 -42.91 23.45 -18.16
N ASP A 82 -42.93 24.23 -17.08
CA ASP A 82 -43.17 25.67 -17.13
C ASP A 82 -42.05 26.42 -17.89
N ALA A 83 -40.84 25.88 -17.92
CA ALA A 83 -39.74 26.42 -18.73
C ALA A 83 -39.94 26.23 -20.25
N VAL A 84 -40.94 25.44 -20.67
CA VAL A 84 -41.36 25.26 -22.08
C VAL A 84 -42.86 25.54 -22.27
N ASP A 85 -43.41 26.48 -21.49
CA ASP A 85 -44.81 26.93 -21.57
C ASP A 85 -45.85 25.80 -21.34
N GLY A 86 -45.46 24.75 -20.63
CA GLY A 86 -46.32 23.61 -20.33
C GLY A 86 -46.52 22.63 -21.50
N ASP A 87 -45.80 22.79 -22.62
CA ASP A 87 -45.94 21.92 -23.80
C ASP A 87 -45.30 20.53 -23.58
N PRO A 88 -46.10 19.45 -23.48
CA PRO A 88 -45.58 18.09 -23.26
C PRO A 88 -44.72 17.57 -24.40
N THR A 89 -44.86 18.12 -25.62
CA THR A 89 -44.07 17.71 -26.79
C THR A 89 -42.62 18.20 -26.70
N ARG A 90 -42.37 19.26 -25.92
CA ARG A 90 -41.06 19.91 -25.75
C ARG A 90 -40.28 19.45 -24.52
N VAL A 91 -40.80 18.48 -23.79
CA VAL A 91 -40.15 17.86 -22.60
C VAL A 91 -38.74 17.32 -22.91
N GLY A 92 -38.44 17.00 -24.18
CA GLY A 92 -37.11 16.61 -24.62
C GLY A 92 -36.03 17.70 -24.45
N GLU A 93 -36.41 18.97 -24.47
CA GLU A 93 -35.53 20.13 -24.32
C GLU A 93 -35.05 20.32 -22.86
N LEU A 94 -35.75 19.74 -21.90
CA LEU A 94 -35.52 19.86 -20.46
C LEU A 94 -34.72 18.70 -19.86
N ARG A 95 -34.03 17.92 -20.70
CA ARG A 95 -33.29 16.73 -20.25
C ARG A 95 -32.03 17.12 -19.50
N VAL A 96 -31.94 16.72 -18.24
CA VAL A 96 -30.72 16.87 -17.42
C VAL A 96 -30.02 15.52 -17.33
N GLY A 97 -28.72 15.51 -17.67
CA GLY A 97 -27.87 14.34 -17.54
C GLY A 97 -27.60 14.00 -16.08
N LYS A 98 -28.03 12.82 -15.64
CA LYS A 98 -27.69 12.25 -14.33
C LYS A 98 -26.68 11.13 -14.52
N THR A 99 -25.44 11.40 -14.11
CA THR A 99 -24.40 10.37 -14.14
C THR A 99 -24.63 9.35 -13.02
N ILE A 100 -24.69 8.08 -13.42
CA ILE A 100 -24.81 6.92 -12.55
C ILE A 100 -23.51 6.12 -12.68
N LYS A 101 -22.94 5.72 -11.54
CA LYS A 101 -21.74 4.89 -11.51
C LYS A 101 -21.94 3.81 -10.43
N PRO A 102 -22.30 2.57 -10.80
CA PRO A 102 -22.57 1.52 -9.84
C PRO A 102 -21.28 1.00 -9.20
N ARG A 103 -21.41 0.45 -8.00
CA ARG A 103 -20.45 -0.43 -7.34
C ARG A 103 -20.92 -1.87 -7.50
N TYR A 104 -20.02 -2.77 -7.85
CA TYR A 104 -20.28 -4.20 -7.93
C TYR A 104 -19.53 -4.92 -6.80
N PHE A 105 -20.21 -5.80 -6.10
CA PHE A 105 -19.68 -6.66 -5.04
C PHE A 105 -20.39 -8.02 -5.09
N ASP A 106 -19.92 -8.98 -4.32
CA ASP A 106 -20.57 -10.29 -4.20
C ASP A 106 -21.93 -10.13 -3.51
N ALA A 107 -23.01 -10.61 -4.13
CA ALA A 107 -24.36 -10.49 -3.59
C ALA A 107 -24.55 -11.33 -2.31
N ASP A 108 -23.78 -12.41 -2.16
CA ASP A 108 -23.84 -13.27 -0.98
C ASP A 108 -23.13 -12.64 0.23
N ALA A 109 -22.27 -11.64 -0.01
CA ALA A 109 -21.53 -10.93 1.02
C ALA A 109 -22.36 -9.76 1.58
N PRO A 110 -22.80 -9.82 2.85
CA PRO A 110 -23.60 -8.76 3.46
C PRO A 110 -22.78 -7.51 3.82
N LEU A 111 -23.50 -6.40 4.08
CA LEU A 111 -22.96 -5.25 4.80
C LEU A 111 -23.36 -5.32 6.28
N HIS A 112 -22.46 -4.95 7.17
CA HIS A 112 -22.72 -4.92 8.60
C HIS A 112 -22.48 -3.53 9.18
N TYR A 113 -23.35 -3.13 10.11
CA TYR A 113 -23.20 -1.93 10.91
C TYR A 113 -23.29 -2.32 12.39
N LEU A 114 -22.23 -2.03 13.14
CA LEU A 114 -22.07 -2.45 14.53
C LEU A 114 -22.02 -1.22 15.44
N TRP A 115 -23.01 -1.10 16.34
CA TRP A 115 -23.06 -0.07 17.38
C TRP A 115 -22.82 -0.68 18.75
N ALA A 116 -21.82 -0.19 19.48
CA ALA A 116 -21.70 -0.48 20.90
C ALA A 116 -22.67 0.41 21.71
N PHE A 117 -23.24 -0.13 22.78
CA PHE A 117 -24.10 0.61 23.70
C PHE A 117 -23.94 0.12 25.15
N ASP A 118 -24.39 0.93 26.12
CA ASP A 118 -24.34 0.58 27.55
C ASP A 118 -25.53 -0.30 27.98
N GLU A 119 -25.30 -1.26 28.86
CA GLU A 119 -26.36 -2.15 29.34
C GLU A 119 -27.38 -1.41 30.22
N ASN A 120 -28.61 -1.30 29.68
CA ASN A 120 -29.87 -0.93 30.34
C ASN A 120 -30.05 0.59 30.61
N PRO A 121 -31.13 1.26 30.13
CA PRO A 121 -32.38 0.76 29.54
C PRO A 121 -32.36 0.50 28.02
N ALA A 122 -31.17 0.44 27.39
CA ALA A 122 -31.03 0.40 25.93
C ALA A 122 -31.45 -0.92 25.24
N HIS A 123 -31.56 -2.04 25.96
CA HIS A 123 -31.84 -3.36 25.36
C HIS A 123 -33.19 -3.44 24.62
N ALA A 124 -34.27 -2.92 25.22
CA ALA A 124 -35.59 -2.91 24.59
C ALA A 124 -35.62 -2.02 23.33
N LEU A 125 -34.89 -0.92 23.36
CA LEU A 125 -34.76 0.00 22.21
C LEU A 125 -33.96 -0.65 21.07
N ALA A 126 -32.88 -1.39 21.40
CA ALA A 126 -32.11 -2.17 20.43
C ALA A 126 -32.96 -3.27 19.78
N ALA A 127 -33.78 -3.98 20.55
CA ALA A 127 -34.71 -4.99 20.03
C ALA A 127 -35.76 -4.37 19.08
N GLN A 128 -36.26 -3.18 19.43
CA GLN A 128 -37.17 -2.43 18.55
C GLN A 128 -36.49 -2.00 17.24
N ILE A 129 -35.20 -1.63 17.25
CA ILE A 129 -34.44 -1.40 16.02
C ILE A 129 -34.36 -2.69 15.18
N GLY A 130 -34.22 -3.87 15.79
CA GLY A 130 -34.32 -5.15 15.09
C GLY A 130 -35.64 -5.33 14.36
N SER A 131 -36.75 -5.04 15.05
CA SER A 131 -38.09 -5.07 14.43
C SER A 131 -38.29 -4.02 13.32
N ILE A 132 -37.56 -2.90 13.36
CA ILE A 132 -37.54 -1.91 12.27
C ILE A 132 -36.70 -2.42 11.09
N ALA A 133 -35.54 -3.05 11.35
CA ALA A 133 -34.64 -3.54 10.32
C ALA A 133 -35.30 -4.59 9.40
N GLU A 134 -36.13 -5.48 9.96
CA GLU A 134 -36.89 -6.47 9.18
C GLU A 134 -37.86 -5.84 8.16
N ARG A 135 -38.25 -4.58 8.36
CA ARG A 135 -39.13 -3.83 7.44
C ARG A 135 -38.36 -3.03 6.39
N LEU A 136 -37.03 -3.06 6.40
CA LEU A 136 -36.19 -2.40 5.41
C LEU A 136 -36.32 -3.11 4.06
N TYR A 137 -36.60 -2.34 3.01
CA TYR A 137 -36.76 -2.85 1.64
C TYR A 137 -35.78 -2.23 0.63
N GLN A 138 -34.99 -1.23 1.04
CA GLN A 138 -34.09 -0.48 0.16
C GLN A 138 -32.96 0.18 0.95
N LEU A 139 -31.74 0.21 0.39
CA LEU A 139 -30.62 0.99 0.92
C LEU A 139 -29.87 1.72 -0.21
N GLY A 140 -30.18 3.00 -0.41
CA GLY A 140 -29.59 3.81 -1.48
C GLY A 140 -30.64 4.48 -2.35
N ARG A 141 -30.56 4.28 -3.67
CA ARG A 141 -31.55 4.72 -4.66
C ARG A 141 -32.70 3.71 -4.77
N GLY A 142 -33.80 4.08 -5.43
CA GLY A 142 -34.97 3.20 -5.60
C GLY A 142 -34.71 1.89 -6.35
N VAL A 143 -33.55 1.75 -6.97
CA VAL A 143 -33.08 0.53 -7.65
C VAL A 143 -32.18 -0.34 -6.76
N ASP A 144 -31.79 0.17 -5.59
CA ASP A 144 -30.89 -0.48 -4.64
C ASP A 144 -31.71 -1.28 -3.60
N MET A 145 -32.39 -2.34 -4.09
CA MET A 145 -33.22 -3.22 -3.25
C MET A 145 -32.36 -3.99 -2.26
N ALA A 146 -32.76 -3.95 -0.99
CA ALA A 146 -32.04 -4.58 0.10
C ALA A 146 -33.01 -4.99 1.21
N HIS A 147 -32.62 -5.98 2.02
CA HIS A 147 -33.31 -6.32 3.26
C HIS A 147 -32.32 -6.37 4.41
N ALA A 148 -32.81 -6.21 5.64
CA ALA A 148 -31.96 -6.21 6.81
C ALA A 148 -32.51 -7.08 7.95
N GLN A 149 -31.60 -7.51 8.81
CA GLN A 149 -31.88 -8.14 10.10
C GLN A 149 -30.97 -7.50 11.14
N ALA A 150 -31.39 -7.44 12.40
CA ALA A 150 -30.51 -7.01 13.48
C ALA A 150 -30.48 -8.01 14.62
N VAL A 151 -29.31 -8.16 15.22
CA VAL A 151 -29.10 -9.01 16.40
C VAL A 151 -28.39 -8.21 17.48
N ILE A 152 -28.76 -8.46 18.72
CA ILE A 152 -28.05 -7.95 19.90
C ILE A 152 -26.99 -9.00 20.25
N LEU A 153 -25.74 -8.55 20.29
CA LEU A 153 -24.60 -9.35 20.68
C LEU A 153 -24.25 -8.98 22.12
N ASP A 154 -24.03 -9.99 22.95
CA ASP A 154 -23.35 -9.79 24.22
C ASP A 154 -21.86 -9.52 24.01
N ASP A 155 -21.16 -9.19 25.09
CA ASP A 155 -19.73 -8.93 25.10
C ASP A 155 -18.93 -10.07 24.48
N GLU A 156 -19.23 -11.31 24.86
CA GLU A 156 -18.49 -12.51 24.44
C GLU A 156 -18.70 -12.83 22.96
N ALA A 157 -19.92 -12.65 22.44
CA ALA A 157 -20.28 -12.83 21.04
C ALA A 157 -19.65 -11.74 20.17
N THR A 158 -19.61 -10.49 20.65
CA THR A 158 -18.95 -9.38 19.94
C THR A 158 -17.45 -9.65 19.78
N HIS A 159 -16.79 -10.23 20.80
CA HIS A 159 -15.37 -10.57 20.75
C HIS A 159 -15.01 -11.72 19.81
N ARG A 160 -15.94 -12.64 19.55
CA ARG A 160 -15.76 -13.80 18.66
C ARG A 160 -16.25 -13.55 17.24
N LEU A 161 -16.73 -12.34 16.96
CA LEU A 161 -17.36 -11.99 15.71
C LEU A 161 -16.33 -11.87 14.58
N ASP A 162 -16.28 -12.88 13.72
CA ASP A 162 -15.50 -12.86 12.48
C ASP A 162 -16.43 -12.52 11.31
N LEU A 163 -16.51 -11.24 10.97
CA LEU A 163 -17.34 -10.75 9.87
C LEU A 163 -16.51 -10.66 8.59
N GLU A 164 -17.07 -11.20 7.50
CA GLU A 164 -16.48 -11.03 6.18
C GLU A 164 -16.54 -9.56 5.72
N GLY A 165 -15.50 -9.13 5.02
CA GLY A 165 -15.39 -7.78 4.45
C GLY A 165 -14.39 -6.87 5.17
N ARG A 166 -14.18 -5.68 4.60
CA ARG A 166 -13.30 -4.65 5.17
C ARG A 166 -14.04 -3.89 6.26
N ALA A 167 -13.45 -3.86 7.45
CA ALA A 167 -13.90 -2.98 8.52
C ALA A 167 -13.52 -1.52 8.24
N HIS A 168 -14.48 -0.62 8.43
CA HIS A 168 -14.32 0.82 8.35
C HIS A 168 -14.64 1.43 9.71
N TYR A 169 -13.67 2.16 10.27
CA TYR A 169 -13.77 2.69 11.63
C TYR A 169 -14.04 4.20 11.62
N PRO A 170 -14.98 4.69 12.44
CA PRO A 170 -15.20 6.11 12.59
C PRO A 170 -14.02 6.77 13.30
N ALA A 171 -13.71 7.98 12.88
CA ALA A 171 -12.67 8.85 13.43
C ALA A 171 -13.28 10.18 13.88
N PRO A 172 -12.86 10.74 15.03
CA PRO A 172 -13.39 12.01 15.53
C PRO A 172 -13.01 13.23 14.67
N THR A 173 -12.03 13.10 13.76
CA THR A 173 -11.57 14.17 12.86
C THR A 173 -11.94 13.87 11.40
N ARG A 174 -11.94 14.89 10.53
CA ARG A 174 -12.19 14.70 9.09
C ARG A 174 -11.17 13.69 8.53
N GLY A 175 -11.68 12.53 8.13
CA GLY A 175 -10.92 11.39 7.63
C GLY A 175 -10.82 11.32 6.13
N ALA A 176 -10.11 10.29 5.65
CA ALA A 176 -9.95 10.01 4.23
C ALA A 176 -11.29 9.67 3.55
N LEU A 177 -12.23 9.07 4.31
CA LEU A 177 -13.56 8.72 3.83
C LEU A 177 -14.64 9.47 4.62
N PRO A 178 -15.15 10.63 4.13
CA PRO A 178 -16.22 11.36 4.81
C PRO A 178 -17.57 10.65 4.60
N LEU A 179 -18.16 10.10 5.67
CA LEU A 179 -19.49 9.49 5.66
C LEU A 179 -20.48 10.30 6.50
N ALA A 180 -21.70 10.46 5.98
CA ALA A 180 -22.79 11.06 6.72
C ALA A 180 -23.29 10.11 7.83
N CYS A 181 -23.41 10.60 9.05
CA CYS A 181 -23.95 9.87 10.20
C CYS A 181 -25.15 10.61 10.78
N PRO A 182 -26.13 9.89 11.36
CA PRO A 182 -27.17 10.53 12.16
C PRO A 182 -26.56 11.24 13.38
N THR A 183 -27.30 12.18 13.91
CA THR A 183 -26.99 12.95 15.12
C THR A 183 -28.31 13.28 15.83
N ASN A 184 -28.26 13.70 17.09
CA ASN A 184 -29.44 14.17 17.80
C ASN A 184 -30.23 15.20 16.95
N GLY A 185 -31.51 14.91 16.70
CA GLY A 185 -32.42 15.70 15.86
C GLY A 185 -32.48 15.26 14.39
N SER A 186 -31.76 14.21 13.99
CA SER A 186 -31.82 13.69 12.61
C SER A 186 -33.23 13.22 12.24
N LEU A 187 -33.91 12.47 13.11
CA LEU A 187 -35.27 11.98 12.91
C LEU A 187 -36.26 13.14 12.75
N ASP A 188 -36.24 14.10 13.68
CA ASP A 188 -37.14 15.26 13.65
C ASP A 188 -36.93 16.07 12.36
N SER A 189 -35.68 16.21 11.91
CA SER A 189 -35.38 16.87 10.63
C SER A 189 -35.93 16.11 9.41
N LEU A 190 -35.94 14.77 9.44
CA LEU A 190 -36.51 13.94 8.39
C LEU A 190 -38.05 14.04 8.37
N MET A 191 -38.68 14.06 9.55
CA MET A 191 -40.12 14.27 9.69
C MET A 191 -40.53 15.65 9.18
N LEU A 192 -39.81 16.71 9.57
CA LEU A 192 -40.04 18.07 9.07
C LEU A 192 -39.86 18.15 7.55
N ARG A 193 -38.80 17.51 7.02
CA ARG A 193 -38.54 17.44 5.59
C ARG A 193 -39.67 16.72 4.84
N HIS A 194 -40.19 15.63 5.39
CA HIS A 194 -41.31 14.89 4.81
C HIS A 194 -42.58 15.75 4.77
N GLU A 195 -42.91 16.44 5.87
CA GLU A 195 -44.08 17.32 5.92
C GLU A 195 -43.95 18.50 4.95
N ALA A 196 -42.79 19.16 4.90
CA ALA A 196 -42.51 20.20 3.91
C ALA A 196 -42.61 19.68 2.46
N PHE A 197 -42.21 18.44 2.20
CA PHE A 197 -42.33 17.82 0.89
C PHE A 197 -43.78 17.52 0.49
N ARG A 198 -44.67 17.25 1.46
CA ARG A 198 -46.12 17.07 1.23
C ARG A 198 -46.79 18.38 0.82
N HIS A 199 -46.31 19.51 1.35
CA HIS A 199 -46.82 20.86 1.06
C HIS A 199 -45.97 21.63 0.04
N ARG A 200 -45.16 20.93 -0.77
CA ARG A 200 -44.19 21.57 -1.69
C ARG A 200 -44.81 22.38 -2.83
N PHE A 201 -46.10 22.22 -3.08
CA PHE A 201 -46.86 22.95 -4.10
C PHE A 201 -47.76 23.95 -3.40
N LEU A 202 -47.42 25.24 -3.52
CA LEU A 202 -48.20 26.35 -2.96
C LEU A 202 -48.93 27.07 -4.10
N ASP A 203 -50.19 27.44 -3.89
CA ASP A 203 -50.93 28.26 -4.85
C ASP A 203 -50.44 29.72 -4.77
N ALA A 204 -50.06 30.32 -5.89
CA ALA A 204 -49.65 31.73 -5.91
C ALA A 204 -50.86 32.65 -5.68
N VAL A 205 -50.89 33.34 -4.54
CA VAL A 205 -51.92 34.34 -4.25
C VAL A 205 -51.51 35.69 -4.87
N GLY A 206 -51.99 35.92 -6.09
CA GLY A 206 -52.32 37.20 -6.73
C GLY A 206 -51.30 38.35 -6.79
N ALA A 207 -50.81 38.67 -8.00
CA ALA A 207 -50.81 40.04 -8.55
C ALA A 207 -50.42 40.05 -10.04
N GLY A 208 -51.37 40.36 -10.93
CA GLY A 208 -51.09 40.77 -12.32
C GLY A 208 -51.69 39.87 -13.40
N LYS A 209 -52.30 40.50 -14.42
CA LYS A 209 -53.09 39.94 -15.54
C LYS A 209 -52.35 38.99 -16.51
N ARG A 210 -51.35 38.19 -16.08
CA ARG A 210 -50.67 37.21 -16.95
C ARG A 210 -50.39 35.83 -16.37
N SER A 211 -50.88 35.50 -15.17
CA SER A 211 -50.67 34.16 -14.61
C SER A 211 -51.84 33.74 -13.73
N ALA A 212 -52.92 33.29 -14.38
CA ALA A 212 -53.93 32.48 -13.71
C ALA A 212 -53.28 31.14 -13.32
N GLY A 213 -53.09 30.89 -12.01
CA GLY A 213 -52.87 29.54 -11.47
C GLY A 213 -51.42 29.03 -11.38
N GLY A 214 -50.42 29.90 -11.18
CA GLY A 214 -49.04 29.43 -10.97
C GLY A 214 -48.87 28.71 -9.62
N ARG A 215 -48.36 27.48 -9.61
CA ARG A 215 -47.94 26.78 -8.38
C ARG A 215 -46.47 27.09 -8.10
N VAL A 216 -46.17 27.60 -6.91
CA VAL A 216 -44.79 27.81 -6.46
C VAL A 216 -44.24 26.50 -5.88
N PHE A 217 -43.11 26.05 -6.41
CA PHE A 217 -42.39 24.87 -5.93
C PHE A 217 -41.42 25.25 -4.81
N ALA A 218 -41.68 24.79 -3.58
CA ALA A 218 -40.80 24.99 -2.44
C ALA A 218 -39.89 23.76 -2.23
N GLN A 219 -38.57 23.97 -2.21
CA GLN A 219 -37.65 22.89 -1.87
C GLN A 219 -37.67 22.59 -0.36
N PRO A 220 -37.79 21.32 0.05
CA PRO A 220 -37.81 20.96 1.46
C PRO A 220 -36.41 21.12 2.09
N PRO A 221 -36.33 21.47 3.40
CA PRO A 221 -35.07 21.73 4.09
C PRO A 221 -34.17 20.49 4.10
N LYS A 222 -32.85 20.69 3.97
CA LYS A 222 -31.88 19.59 4.02
C LYS A 222 -31.97 18.85 5.37
N PRO A 223 -31.83 17.51 5.39
CA PRO A 223 -31.84 16.76 6.65
C PRO A 223 -30.63 17.16 7.52
N LEU A 224 -30.83 17.13 8.84
CA LEU A 224 -29.78 17.35 9.82
C LEU A 224 -28.94 16.08 9.95
N ILE A 225 -27.73 16.11 9.41
CA ILE A 225 -26.77 15.00 9.43
C ILE A 225 -25.37 15.54 9.71
N ARG A 226 -24.53 14.75 10.36
CA ARG A 226 -23.13 15.09 10.67
C ARG A 226 -22.19 14.32 9.76
N ILE A 227 -21.16 14.99 9.23
CA ILE A 227 -20.11 14.30 8.47
C ILE A 227 -19.02 13.81 9.42
N ILE A 228 -18.77 12.50 9.41
CA ILE A 228 -17.75 11.82 10.21
C ILE A 228 -16.69 11.26 9.26
N GLY A 229 -15.42 11.40 9.64
CA GLY A 229 -14.33 10.74 8.92
C GLY A 229 -14.31 9.26 9.23
N TYR A 230 -14.14 8.42 8.22
CA TYR A 230 -13.81 7.00 8.37
C TYR A 230 -12.43 6.73 7.80
N ASP A 231 -11.79 5.67 8.32
CA ASP A 231 -10.47 5.19 7.88
C ASP A 231 -9.40 6.30 7.85
N SER A 232 -9.47 7.22 8.80
CA SER A 232 -8.45 8.25 8.96
C SER A 232 -7.10 7.57 9.24
N PRO A 233 -6.02 7.99 8.57
CA PRO A 233 -4.69 7.47 8.87
C PRO A 233 -4.31 7.79 10.32
N ALA A 234 -3.50 6.93 10.92
CA ALA A 234 -2.95 7.18 12.25
C ALA A 234 -2.19 8.51 12.30
N ARG A 235 -2.27 9.22 13.42
CA ARG A 235 -1.40 10.38 13.67
C ARG A 235 -0.01 9.89 14.05
N LEU A 236 1.00 10.39 13.33
CA LEU A 236 2.39 9.99 13.44
C LEU A 236 3.21 11.07 14.18
N LEU A 237 3.40 10.87 15.48
CA LEU A 237 4.23 11.73 16.33
C LEU A 237 5.67 11.20 16.34
N LEU A 238 6.62 12.00 15.86
CA LEU A 238 8.02 11.58 15.74
C LEU A 238 8.86 12.31 16.79
N TYR A 239 9.66 11.55 17.53
CA TYR A 239 10.56 12.08 18.56
C TYR A 239 12.00 11.66 18.28
N ASP A 240 12.93 12.58 18.47
CA ASP A 240 14.36 12.30 18.59
C ASP A 240 14.71 11.90 20.03
N ILE A 241 15.59 10.92 20.19
CA ILE A 241 16.17 10.55 21.49
C ILE A 241 17.44 11.37 21.68
N ARG A 242 17.39 12.37 22.57
CA ARG A 242 18.47 13.33 22.81
C ARG A 242 19.07 13.15 24.20
N ARG A 243 20.34 13.48 24.35
CA ARG A 243 21.00 13.52 25.67
C ARG A 243 20.45 14.68 26.47
N ILE A 244 20.36 14.53 27.79
CA ILE A 244 20.05 15.65 28.69
C ILE A 244 21.35 16.42 28.92
N GLU A 245 21.49 17.57 28.26
CA GLU A 245 22.64 18.49 28.40
C GLU A 245 22.08 19.88 28.73
N VAL A 246 22.32 20.38 29.96
CA VAL A 246 21.69 21.61 30.51
C VAL A 246 22.08 22.89 29.75
N GLU A 247 23.19 22.88 29.02
CA GLU A 247 23.80 24.09 28.42
C GLU A 247 23.74 24.17 26.89
N LYS A 248 23.16 23.18 26.19
CA LYS A 248 23.09 23.17 24.72
C LYS A 248 21.66 23.25 24.20
N SER A 249 21.45 24.15 23.24
CA SER A 249 20.16 24.33 22.55
C SER A 249 19.79 23.17 21.61
N ASP A 250 20.77 22.38 21.14
CA ASP A 250 20.55 21.16 20.35
C ASP A 250 21.45 20.02 20.89
N PRO A 251 20.99 19.26 21.90
CA PRO A 251 21.77 18.18 22.48
C PRO A 251 22.04 17.05 21.48
N LEU A 252 23.17 16.35 21.63
CA LEU A 252 23.50 15.23 20.75
C LEU A 252 22.49 14.07 20.90
N PHE A 253 22.38 13.25 19.85
CA PHE A 253 21.58 12.02 19.93
C PHE A 253 22.10 11.07 21.03
N ALA A 254 21.17 10.39 21.70
CA ALA A 254 21.43 9.30 22.63
C ALA A 254 21.01 7.96 21.99
N PRO A 255 21.85 7.38 21.10
CA PRO A 255 21.50 6.17 20.37
C PRO A 255 21.28 4.99 21.31
N GLN A 256 20.16 4.28 21.13
CA GLN A 256 19.82 3.08 21.87
C GLN A 256 20.19 1.82 21.06
N PRO A 257 20.67 0.74 21.70
CA PRO A 257 21.01 -0.50 21.01
C PRO A 257 19.79 -1.12 20.31
N LEU A 258 19.97 -1.60 19.08
CA LEU A 258 18.93 -2.23 18.27
C LEU A 258 18.22 -3.39 19.01
N THR A 259 18.99 -4.25 19.66
CA THR A 259 18.49 -5.43 20.39
C THR A 259 17.72 -5.08 21.67
N LYS A 260 17.77 -3.83 22.14
CA LYS A 260 17.04 -3.34 23.32
C LYS A 260 15.73 -2.63 22.95
N THR A 261 15.23 -2.80 21.72
CA THR A 261 13.98 -2.19 21.23
C THR A 261 12.78 -2.43 22.18
N ALA A 262 12.58 -3.66 22.65
CA ALA A 262 11.48 -3.99 23.55
C ALA A 262 11.60 -3.30 24.92
N THR A 263 12.82 -3.26 25.49
CA THR A 263 13.09 -2.54 26.73
C THR A 263 12.84 -1.04 26.58
N LEU A 264 13.23 -0.45 25.45
CA LEU A 264 12.98 0.95 25.16
C LEU A 264 11.47 1.23 25.07
N VAL A 265 10.72 0.41 24.32
CA VAL A 265 9.26 0.56 24.18
C VAL A 265 8.56 0.45 25.52
N VAL A 266 8.88 -0.56 26.34
CA VAL A 266 8.28 -0.73 27.68
C VAL A 266 8.59 0.48 28.57
N THR A 267 9.84 0.93 28.61
CA THR A 267 10.25 2.13 29.38
C THR A 267 9.53 3.40 28.96
N LEU A 268 9.27 3.57 27.66
CA LEU A 268 8.53 4.71 27.12
C LEU A 268 7.03 4.61 27.42
N ARG A 269 6.44 3.45 27.15
CA ARG A 269 5.02 3.16 27.36
C ARG A 269 4.63 3.33 28.83
N ASP A 270 5.33 2.68 29.74
CA ASP A 270 4.95 2.64 31.16
C ASP A 270 5.06 4.04 31.79
N ALA A 271 6.07 4.82 31.40
CA ALA A 271 6.22 6.21 31.84
C ALA A 271 5.10 7.11 31.31
N ALA A 272 4.77 7.01 30.01
CA ALA A 272 3.70 7.79 29.41
C ALA A 272 2.33 7.40 29.98
N ALA A 273 2.06 6.10 30.16
CA ALA A 273 0.86 5.58 30.80
C ALA A 273 0.71 6.12 32.24
N ALA A 274 1.77 6.09 33.04
CA ALA A 274 1.76 6.63 34.40
C ALA A 274 1.49 8.15 34.46
N ARG A 275 1.89 8.92 33.44
CA ARG A 275 1.55 10.35 33.33
C ARG A 275 0.07 10.53 33.00
N LEU A 276 -0.42 9.78 32.00
CA LEU A 276 -1.84 9.84 31.59
C LEU A 276 -2.76 9.44 32.75
N CYS A 277 -2.47 8.35 33.46
CA CYS A 277 -3.27 7.93 34.62
C CYS A 277 -3.32 8.96 35.75
N ARG A 278 -2.26 9.78 35.92
CA ARG A 278 -2.23 10.84 36.95
C ARG A 278 -2.94 12.12 36.51
N ALA A 279 -2.93 12.43 35.22
CA ALA A 279 -3.48 13.68 34.69
C ALA A 279 -4.94 13.57 34.25
N LEU A 280 -5.37 12.40 33.80
CA LEU A 280 -6.71 12.20 33.25
C LEU A 280 -7.76 11.93 34.35
N PRO A 281 -9.01 12.40 34.18
CA PRO A 281 -10.12 12.02 35.05
C PRO A 281 -10.37 10.50 35.06
N PRO A 282 -10.93 9.92 36.14
CA PRO A 282 -11.03 8.47 36.32
C PRO A 282 -11.63 7.69 35.14
N PRO A 283 -12.73 8.12 34.48
CA PRO A 283 -13.29 7.40 33.33
C PRO A 283 -12.32 7.31 32.13
N ARG A 284 -11.46 8.33 31.94
CA ARG A 284 -10.46 8.35 30.85
C ARG A 284 -9.17 7.65 31.26
N ALA A 285 -8.76 7.76 32.52
CA ALA A 285 -7.61 7.04 33.05
C ALA A 285 -7.79 5.51 32.94
N ALA A 286 -9.02 5.01 33.12
CA ALA A 286 -9.34 3.59 32.95
C ALA A 286 -9.07 3.06 31.53
N LEU A 287 -9.08 3.92 30.50
CA LEU A 287 -8.81 3.54 29.11
C LEU A 287 -7.30 3.31 28.84
N VAL A 288 -6.41 3.83 29.70
CA VAL A 288 -4.96 3.74 29.49
C VAL A 288 -4.46 2.29 29.51
N GLU A 289 -4.99 1.46 30.40
CA GLU A 289 -4.60 0.05 30.50
C GLU A 289 -4.93 -0.75 29.21
N PRO A 290 -6.18 -0.79 28.70
CA PRO A 290 -6.50 -1.54 27.48
C PRO A 290 -5.94 -0.90 26.21
N VAL A 291 -6.02 0.43 26.07
CA VAL A 291 -5.69 1.14 24.81
C VAL A 291 -4.19 1.41 24.67
N PHE A 292 -3.46 1.58 25.76
CA PHE A 292 -2.05 1.94 25.70
C PHE A 292 -1.12 0.86 26.24
N VAL A 293 -1.36 0.35 27.45
CA VAL A 293 -0.53 -0.71 28.05
C VAL A 293 -0.78 -2.06 27.38
N GLY A 294 -2.04 -2.34 27.04
CA GLY A 294 -2.55 -3.58 26.50
C GLY A 294 -2.98 -4.61 27.54
N ARG A 295 -3.15 -4.23 28.82
CA ARG A 295 -3.68 -5.12 29.85
C ARG A 295 -5.20 -5.06 29.86
N GLY A 296 -5.85 -6.22 29.87
CA GLY A 296 -7.31 -6.31 29.72
C GLY A 296 -7.82 -5.90 28.34
N ALA A 297 -6.92 -5.69 27.36
CA ALA A 297 -7.28 -5.35 25.99
C ALA A 297 -7.86 -6.56 25.28
N THR A 298 -8.99 -6.36 24.61
CA THR A 298 -9.66 -7.35 23.78
C THR A 298 -9.22 -7.22 22.33
N ASP A 299 -9.71 -8.13 21.47
CA ASP A 299 -9.41 -8.08 20.04
C ASP A 299 -9.99 -6.83 19.36
N ALA A 300 -11.13 -6.33 19.84
CA ALA A 300 -11.74 -5.08 19.37
C ALA A 300 -10.85 -3.86 19.66
N ASP A 301 -10.15 -3.87 20.80
CA ASP A 301 -9.25 -2.79 21.21
C ASP A 301 -8.00 -2.70 20.34
N LYS A 302 -7.57 -3.80 19.69
CA LYS A 302 -6.32 -3.82 18.90
C LYS A 302 -6.25 -2.71 17.85
N THR A 303 -7.40 -2.29 17.31
CA THR A 303 -7.45 -1.24 16.28
C THR A 303 -7.30 0.17 16.85
N SER A 304 -7.71 0.41 18.10
CA SER A 304 -7.60 1.71 18.79
C SER A 304 -6.27 1.93 19.51
N ARG A 305 -5.45 0.88 19.63
CA ARG A 305 -4.23 0.89 20.43
C ARG A 305 -3.08 1.69 19.84
N ILE A 306 -2.48 2.51 20.70
CA ILE A 306 -1.28 3.31 20.38
C ILE A 306 -0.08 2.39 20.16
N ARG A 307 0.72 2.64 19.12
CA ARG A 307 1.96 1.91 18.85
C ARG A 307 3.17 2.80 19.05
N ILE A 308 4.16 2.28 19.76
CA ILE A 308 5.49 2.88 19.89
C ILE A 308 6.44 2.09 19.00
N ILE A 309 6.97 2.75 17.98
CA ILE A 309 7.78 2.16 16.92
C ILE A 309 9.17 2.80 16.96
N PRO A 310 10.14 2.18 17.64
CA PRO A 310 11.53 2.61 17.55
C PRO A 310 12.01 2.55 16.11
N LEU A 311 12.67 3.60 15.63
CA LEU A 311 13.17 3.71 14.26
C LEU A 311 14.70 3.59 14.26
N PRO A 312 15.26 2.40 14.01
CA PRO A 312 16.66 2.22 13.65
C PRO A 312 17.06 3.11 12.47
N SER A 313 18.29 3.63 12.49
CA SER A 313 18.85 4.35 11.33
C SER A 313 18.96 3.42 10.12
N VAL A 314 18.38 3.80 8.98
CA VAL A 314 18.42 3.03 7.71
C VAL A 314 18.73 3.91 6.50
N GLY A 315 19.05 3.30 5.35
CA GLY A 315 19.20 3.96 4.04
C GLY A 315 20.57 4.60 3.77
N PHE A 316 21.58 4.28 4.57
CA PHE A 316 22.98 4.52 4.24
C PHE A 316 23.73 3.19 4.35
N VAL A 317 24.69 2.95 3.46
CA VAL A 317 25.45 1.69 3.36
C VAL A 317 26.16 1.32 4.68
N HIS A 318 26.49 2.33 5.49
CA HIS A 318 27.17 2.15 6.78
C HIS A 318 26.29 2.54 7.99
N ALA A 319 24.97 2.53 7.85
CA ALA A 319 24.09 2.81 8.97
C ALA A 319 24.25 1.75 10.08
N ASP A 320 24.58 2.18 11.30
CA ASP A 320 24.84 1.34 12.47
C ASP A 320 23.59 0.69 13.09
N ARG A 321 22.41 0.96 12.52
CA ARG A 321 21.09 0.51 12.99
C ARG A 321 20.75 0.88 14.44
N ALA A 322 21.51 1.76 15.08
CA ALA A 322 21.15 2.23 16.41
C ALA A 322 19.89 3.10 16.36
N ILE A 323 19.04 2.95 17.38
CA ILE A 323 17.76 3.64 17.46
C ILE A 323 18.00 5.05 17.97
N ARG A 324 17.71 6.04 17.13
CA ARG A 324 17.84 7.48 17.47
C ARG A 324 16.51 8.20 17.53
N ARG A 325 15.46 7.57 17.02
CA ARG A 325 14.13 8.14 16.88
C ARG A 325 13.09 7.12 17.29
N VAL A 326 11.97 7.63 17.79
CA VAL A 326 10.80 6.82 18.12
C VAL A 326 9.59 7.47 17.47
N LEU A 327 8.83 6.67 16.73
CA LEU A 327 7.56 7.06 16.16
C LEU A 327 6.43 6.54 17.06
N VAL A 328 5.55 7.42 17.50
CA VAL A 328 4.31 7.07 18.20
C VAL A 328 3.17 7.20 17.18
N ALA A 329 2.59 6.07 16.80
CA ALA A 329 1.45 6.01 15.91
C ALA A 329 0.17 5.89 16.74
N VAL A 330 -0.66 6.94 16.68
CA VAL A 330 -1.95 7.03 17.36
C VAL A 330 -3.05 6.72 16.34
N PRO A 331 -3.74 5.56 16.42
CA PRO A 331 -4.84 5.24 15.53
C PRO A 331 -5.94 6.28 15.62
N ALA A 332 -6.68 6.48 14.52
CA ALA A 332 -7.72 7.49 14.49
C ALA A 332 -8.93 7.17 15.37
N ASN A 333 -9.17 5.90 15.66
CA ASN A 333 -10.18 5.42 16.59
C ASN A 333 -9.65 5.28 18.03
N CYS A 334 -8.45 5.82 18.33
CA CYS A 334 -7.96 5.90 19.71
C CYS A 334 -8.88 6.82 20.53
N PRO A 335 -9.45 6.37 21.66
CA PRO A 335 -10.33 7.18 22.49
C PRO A 335 -9.59 8.23 23.34
N LEU A 336 -8.27 8.12 23.47
CA LEU A 336 -7.43 9.10 24.16
C LEU A 336 -7.10 10.27 23.21
N PRO A 337 -7.28 11.54 23.64
CA PRO A 337 -6.92 12.70 22.83
C PRO A 337 -5.44 12.69 22.42
N VAL A 338 -5.17 13.04 21.16
CA VAL A 338 -3.79 13.06 20.64
C VAL A 338 -2.91 14.07 21.38
N ASP A 339 -3.46 15.20 21.81
CA ASP A 339 -2.74 16.23 22.55
C ASP A 339 -2.30 15.73 23.93
N ASP A 340 -3.13 14.91 24.60
CA ASP A 340 -2.77 14.29 25.89
C ASP A 340 -1.64 13.27 25.69
N ILE A 341 -1.67 12.52 24.58
CA ILE A 341 -0.61 11.58 24.22
C ILE A 341 0.68 12.35 23.92
N GLU A 342 0.62 13.40 23.09
CA GLU A 342 1.78 14.24 22.78
C GLU A 342 2.39 14.85 24.05
N TRP A 343 1.54 15.37 24.95
CA TRP A 343 1.95 15.85 26.27
C TRP A 343 2.67 14.77 27.08
N ALA A 344 2.12 13.54 27.12
CA ALA A 344 2.68 12.43 27.87
C ALA A 344 4.09 12.02 27.39
N PHE A 345 4.38 12.21 26.10
CA PHE A 345 5.71 11.96 25.51
C PHE A 345 6.65 13.18 25.52
N SER A 346 6.12 14.40 25.65
CA SER A 346 6.90 15.65 25.63
C SER A 346 7.70 15.91 26.93
N GLY A 347 8.86 16.58 26.80
CA GLY A 347 9.59 17.20 27.92
C GLY A 347 10.19 16.22 28.92
N ARG A 348 10.50 14.99 28.50
CA ARG A 348 10.92 13.93 29.42
C ARG A 348 12.40 14.03 29.79
N ASP A 349 12.73 14.72 30.86
CA ASP A 349 13.96 14.42 31.59
C ASP A 349 13.67 13.23 32.49
N GLU A 350 13.98 11.99 32.07
CA GLU A 350 14.15 10.80 32.95
C GLU A 350 13.98 9.48 32.20
N ALA A 351 15.08 8.98 31.66
CA ALA A 351 15.35 7.55 31.70
C ALA A 351 16.86 7.37 31.90
N LYS A 352 17.27 6.95 33.10
CA LYS A 352 18.59 6.33 33.27
C LYS A 352 18.56 5.05 32.42
N GLY A 353 19.28 5.03 31.31
CA GLY A 353 19.42 3.81 30.51
C GLY A 353 19.92 2.65 31.37
N ALA A 354 19.38 1.44 31.13
CA ALA A 354 19.84 0.20 31.76
C ALA A 354 21.32 -0.10 31.40
N PRO A 355 22.00 -1.02 32.11
CA PRO A 355 23.08 -0.75 33.05
C PRO A 355 24.45 -0.95 32.41
N ASP A 356 24.88 -0.08 31.51
CA ASP A 356 26.30 -0.09 31.12
C ASP A 356 27.00 1.26 31.10
N LYS A 357 26.33 2.42 30.93
CA LYS A 357 27.02 3.74 30.95
C LYS A 357 26.18 4.96 31.38
N GLY A 358 25.25 4.84 32.33
CA GLY A 358 24.72 6.00 33.09
C GLY A 358 24.31 7.27 32.33
N MET A 359 23.89 7.18 31.07
CA MET A 359 23.60 8.36 30.24
C MET A 359 22.11 8.68 30.27
N SER A 360 21.76 9.85 30.79
CA SER A 360 20.39 10.33 30.81
C SER A 360 19.97 10.87 29.44
N TRP A 361 18.75 10.53 29.01
CA TRP A 361 18.19 10.98 27.74
C TRP A 361 16.73 11.41 27.87
N SER A 362 16.29 12.21 26.90
CA SER A 362 14.94 12.75 26.76
C SER A 362 14.38 12.56 25.36
N LEU A 363 13.06 12.59 25.24
CA LEU A 363 12.37 12.66 23.95
C LEU A 363 12.08 14.12 23.61
N VAL A 364 12.49 14.53 22.42
CA VAL A 364 12.22 15.85 21.86
C VAL A 364 11.48 15.68 20.54
N PRO A 365 10.38 16.42 20.28
CA PRO A 365 9.71 16.37 18.98
C PRO A 365 10.70 16.60 17.84
N ALA A 366 10.71 15.71 16.85
CA ALA A 366 11.67 15.75 15.76
C ALA A 366 11.26 16.84 14.74
N SER A 367 12.18 17.77 14.47
CA SER A 367 12.05 18.75 13.38
C SER A 367 12.31 18.12 12.00
N ASP A 368 13.20 17.13 11.94
CA ASP A 368 13.52 16.37 10.73
C ASP A 368 12.69 15.08 10.64
N ARG A 369 11.75 15.06 9.68
CA ARG A 369 10.88 13.90 9.39
C ARG A 369 11.38 13.02 8.25
N THR A 370 12.56 13.28 7.68
CA THR A 370 13.06 12.54 6.49
C THR A 370 13.19 11.04 6.71
N MET A 371 13.40 10.59 7.95
CA MET A 371 13.45 9.16 8.30
C MET A 371 12.13 8.44 8.02
N LEU A 372 10.97 9.11 8.17
CA LEU A 372 9.66 8.51 7.88
C LEU A 372 9.54 8.11 6.41
N ARG A 373 10.11 8.91 5.50
CA ARG A 373 10.17 8.58 4.07
C ARG A 373 10.98 7.32 3.80
N ARG A 374 12.00 7.03 4.62
CA ARG A 374 12.83 5.81 4.49
C ARG A 374 12.10 4.55 4.92
N TYR A 375 11.06 4.69 5.73
CA TYR A 375 10.14 3.62 6.11
C TYR A 375 8.82 3.65 5.32
N ALA A 376 8.74 4.45 4.24
CA ALA A 376 7.52 4.70 3.47
C ALA A 376 6.30 5.15 4.31
N ALA A 377 6.55 5.71 5.50
CA ALA A 377 5.54 6.22 6.42
C ALA A 377 5.02 7.62 6.02
N GLU A 378 5.83 8.35 5.24
CA GLU A 378 5.45 9.64 4.65
C GLU A 378 5.95 9.75 3.21
N GLY A 379 5.21 10.49 2.37
CA GLY A 379 5.52 10.71 0.96
C GLY A 379 4.77 9.76 0.02
N GLU A 380 4.98 9.94 -1.29
CA GLU A 380 4.27 9.19 -2.35
C GLU A 380 4.87 7.82 -2.65
N LYS A 381 5.91 7.39 -1.92
CA LYS A 381 6.67 6.19 -2.21
C LYS A 381 6.18 5.00 -1.39
N ALA A 382 5.41 4.13 -2.04
CA ALA A 382 5.17 2.76 -1.59
C ALA A 382 6.29 1.82 -2.09
N ALA A 383 6.41 0.63 -1.49
CA ALA A 383 7.41 -0.36 -1.87
C ALA A 383 6.81 -1.75 -2.04
N SER A 384 7.31 -2.51 -3.03
CA SER A 384 6.91 -3.89 -3.29
C SER A 384 7.76 -4.91 -2.54
N VAL A 385 8.97 -4.54 -2.07
CA VAL A 385 9.84 -5.44 -1.31
C VAL A 385 10.13 -4.85 0.05
N TRP A 386 9.92 -5.65 1.09
CA TRP A 386 10.10 -5.26 2.48
C TRP A 386 10.96 -6.27 3.21
N ARG A 387 11.87 -5.78 4.07
CA ARG A 387 12.70 -6.61 4.95
C ARG A 387 12.62 -6.14 6.39
N SER A 388 12.53 -7.10 7.30
CA SER A 388 12.52 -6.83 8.74
C SER A 388 13.85 -6.21 9.17
N VAL A 389 13.79 -5.07 9.87
CA VAL A 389 14.91 -4.47 10.60
C VAL A 389 14.97 -5.02 12.02
N THR A 390 13.80 -5.20 12.65
CA THR A 390 13.65 -5.97 13.89
C THR A 390 12.84 -7.23 13.58
N PRO A 391 13.18 -8.40 14.17
CA PRO A 391 12.52 -9.66 13.83
C PRO A 391 11.04 -9.62 14.21
N ALA A 392 10.20 -10.27 13.42
CA ALA A 392 8.78 -10.48 13.72
C ALA A 392 8.64 -11.62 14.74
N ALA A 393 7.79 -11.41 15.75
CA ALA A 393 7.38 -12.48 16.65
C ALA A 393 6.17 -13.19 16.03
N LEU A 394 6.33 -14.48 15.72
CA LEU A 394 5.31 -15.32 15.10
C LEU A 394 4.86 -16.41 16.07
N PRO A 395 3.61 -16.89 15.99
CA PRO A 395 3.09 -17.94 16.87
C PRO A 395 3.83 -19.27 16.69
N VAL A 396 4.52 -19.45 15.57
CA VAL A 396 5.30 -20.65 15.25
C VAL A 396 6.78 -20.45 15.56
N GLY A 397 7.37 -21.44 16.20
CA GLY A 397 8.78 -21.43 16.58
C GLY A 397 9.56 -22.60 16.01
N ARG A 398 10.87 -22.41 15.80
CA ARG A 398 11.80 -23.49 15.45
C ARG A 398 12.60 -23.93 16.67
N ARG A 399 12.49 -25.21 17.05
CA ARG A 399 13.29 -25.81 18.13
C ARG A 399 14.78 -25.85 17.77
N TRP A 400 15.64 -25.66 18.76
CA TRP A 400 17.10 -25.73 18.62
C TRP A 400 17.57 -27.19 18.45
N GLY A 401 18.47 -27.45 17.50
CA GLY A 401 19.10 -28.77 17.32
C GLY A 401 19.51 -29.10 15.88
N ARG A 402 20.24 -30.21 15.70
CA ARG A 402 20.56 -30.80 14.39
C ARG A 402 19.32 -31.47 13.80
N GLY A 403 18.36 -30.68 13.34
CA GLY A 403 17.26 -31.16 12.51
C GLY A 403 17.71 -31.30 11.05
N GLY A 404 17.25 -32.35 10.36
CA GLY A 404 17.47 -32.51 8.92
C GLY A 404 16.82 -31.38 8.11
N GLY A 405 17.23 -31.22 6.85
CA GLY A 405 16.75 -30.14 5.96
C GLY A 405 15.22 -30.08 5.81
N PHE A 406 14.54 -31.23 5.91
CA PHE A 406 13.08 -31.32 5.86
C PHE A 406 12.39 -30.56 7.01
N ALA A 407 12.80 -30.81 8.26
CA ALA A 407 12.23 -30.14 9.44
C ALA A 407 12.49 -28.62 9.44
N ARG A 408 13.59 -28.19 8.80
CA ARG A 408 13.86 -26.76 8.57
C ARG A 408 12.87 -26.17 7.57
N SER A 409 12.69 -26.83 6.42
CA SER A 409 11.76 -26.39 5.37
C SER A 409 10.32 -26.30 5.87
N GLU A 410 9.88 -27.26 6.70
CA GLU A 410 8.54 -27.27 7.28
C GLU A 410 8.33 -26.09 8.26
N ALA A 411 9.30 -25.82 9.13
CA ALA A 411 9.23 -24.68 10.05
C ALA A 411 9.25 -23.33 9.31
N GLU A 412 10.06 -23.21 8.25
CA GLU A 412 10.10 -22.01 7.41
C GLU A 412 8.78 -21.81 6.64
N ALA A 413 8.15 -22.88 6.14
CA ALA A 413 6.84 -22.83 5.50
C ALA A 413 5.73 -22.42 6.47
N ALA A 414 5.72 -22.99 7.68
CA ALA A 414 4.76 -22.61 8.73
C ALA A 414 4.93 -21.13 9.15
N ALA A 415 6.18 -20.67 9.28
CA ALA A 415 6.47 -19.26 9.56
C ALA A 415 6.03 -18.34 8.41
N ALA A 416 6.25 -18.74 7.15
CA ALA A 416 5.76 -17.99 6.00
C ALA A 416 4.22 -17.91 5.96
N HIS A 417 3.51 -18.97 6.39
CA HIS A 417 2.06 -18.93 6.55
C HIS A 417 1.63 -17.94 7.64
N ALA A 418 2.26 -18.02 8.82
CA ALA A 418 1.98 -17.11 9.93
C ALA A 418 2.26 -15.62 9.59
N VAL A 419 3.20 -15.35 8.67
CA VAL A 419 3.41 -13.99 8.13
C VAL A 419 2.21 -13.52 7.34
N ARG A 420 1.54 -14.38 6.56
CA ARG A 420 0.31 -14.00 5.82
C ARG A 420 -0.82 -13.63 6.78
N ASP A 421 -0.98 -14.39 7.86
CA ASP A 421 -1.96 -14.07 8.90
C ASP A 421 -1.63 -12.75 9.60
N ALA A 422 -0.34 -12.53 9.92
CA ALA A 422 0.13 -11.28 10.49
C ALA A 422 -0.14 -10.06 9.58
N LEU A 423 0.03 -10.21 8.25
CA LEU A 423 -0.31 -9.15 7.28
C LEU A 423 -1.80 -8.83 7.28
N ARG A 424 -2.67 -9.85 7.32
CA ARG A 424 -4.12 -9.67 7.43
C ARG A 424 -4.51 -8.93 8.71
N HIS A 425 -3.90 -9.30 9.85
CA HIS A 425 -4.13 -8.61 11.12
C HIS A 425 -3.68 -7.14 11.12
N GLU A 426 -2.77 -6.75 10.24
CA GLU A 426 -2.35 -5.36 10.03
C GLU A 426 -3.19 -4.61 8.99
N GLY A 427 -4.19 -5.25 8.39
CA GLY A 427 -4.99 -4.66 7.30
C GLY A 427 -4.22 -4.55 5.99
N VAL A 428 -3.11 -5.29 5.82
CA VAL A 428 -2.36 -5.36 4.57
C VAL A 428 -2.93 -6.51 3.73
N HIS A 429 -3.79 -6.15 2.78
CA HIS A 429 -4.48 -7.11 1.91
C HIS A 429 -3.80 -7.33 0.56
N GLU A 430 -2.69 -6.65 0.30
CA GLU A 430 -1.94 -6.83 -0.95
C GLU A 430 -1.33 -8.24 -1.04
N THR A 431 -1.30 -8.81 -2.25
CA THR A 431 -0.90 -10.20 -2.44
C THR A 431 0.61 -10.34 -2.23
N ALA A 432 1.02 -11.13 -1.23
CA ALA A 432 2.42 -11.52 -1.06
C ALA A 432 2.79 -12.63 -2.06
N LEU A 433 3.54 -12.25 -3.10
CA LEU A 433 4.10 -13.13 -4.14
C LEU A 433 5.15 -14.08 -3.58
N ALA A 434 6.01 -13.57 -2.69
CA ALA A 434 7.05 -14.36 -2.04
C ALA A 434 7.23 -13.92 -0.59
N ILE A 435 7.47 -14.91 0.29
CA ILE A 435 7.80 -14.69 1.69
C ILE A 435 9.01 -15.56 2.00
N ARG A 436 10.08 -14.94 2.49
CA ARG A 436 11.28 -15.61 2.98
C ARG A 436 11.46 -15.32 4.46
N VAL A 437 11.77 -16.35 5.23
CA VAL A 437 12.03 -16.24 6.66
C VAL A 437 13.42 -16.79 6.98
N GLN A 438 14.12 -16.16 7.93
CA GLN A 438 15.44 -16.59 8.38
C GLN A 438 15.75 -16.09 9.80
N ARG A 439 16.86 -16.56 10.38
CA ARG A 439 17.31 -16.16 11.73
C ARG A 439 18.35 -15.05 11.69
N GLU A 440 19.12 -15.03 10.62
CA GLU A 440 20.14 -14.03 10.34
C GLU A 440 19.48 -12.73 9.85
N PRO A 441 20.04 -11.57 10.19
CA PRO A 441 19.57 -10.31 9.61
C PRO A 441 19.81 -10.29 8.10
N PHE A 442 19.05 -9.46 7.37
CA PHE A 442 19.27 -9.27 5.93
C PHE A 442 20.41 -8.30 5.59
N ASP A 443 20.92 -7.57 6.58
CA ASP A 443 21.96 -6.55 6.44
C ASP A 443 23.11 -6.83 7.42
N ALA A 444 24.34 -6.49 7.03
CA ALA A 444 25.55 -6.73 7.80
C ALA A 444 25.56 -6.08 9.18
N ASN A 445 24.90 -4.93 9.35
CA ASN A 445 24.81 -4.21 10.63
C ASN A 445 23.56 -4.59 11.44
N GLY A 446 22.79 -5.60 11.00
CA GLY A 446 21.67 -6.14 11.77
C GLY A 446 22.14 -7.07 12.90
N ALA A 447 21.20 -7.49 13.75
CA ALA A 447 21.44 -8.50 14.79
C ALA A 447 20.62 -9.75 14.51
N ARG A 448 21.07 -10.92 14.96
CA ARG A 448 20.31 -12.18 14.84
C ARG A 448 19.01 -12.11 15.63
N ALA A 449 17.98 -12.79 15.15
CA ALA A 449 16.63 -12.70 15.71
C ALA A 449 16.57 -13.08 17.20
N GLU A 450 17.32 -14.08 17.64
CA GLU A 450 17.41 -14.50 19.04
C GLU A 450 17.93 -13.41 19.99
N ASN A 451 18.73 -12.46 19.50
CA ASN A 451 19.27 -11.39 20.32
C ASN A 451 18.22 -10.34 20.71
N PHE A 452 17.02 -10.42 20.12
CA PHE A 452 15.86 -9.60 20.47
C PHE A 452 14.91 -10.30 21.44
N ALA A 453 15.21 -11.55 21.84
CA ALA A 453 14.41 -12.27 22.81
C ALA A 453 14.34 -11.53 24.14
N GLY A 454 13.18 -11.61 24.78
CA GLY A 454 12.90 -10.99 26.06
C GLY A 454 11.82 -11.77 26.78
N ALA A 455 11.33 -11.25 27.92
CA ALA A 455 10.40 -11.98 28.78
C ALA A 455 9.08 -12.42 28.12
N ARG A 456 8.66 -11.82 26.99
CA ARG A 456 7.40 -12.13 26.32
C ARG A 456 7.51 -13.15 25.19
N PHE A 457 8.62 -13.19 24.47
CA PHE A 457 8.76 -14.01 23.27
C PHE A 457 10.04 -14.82 23.34
N GLU A 458 9.89 -16.13 23.17
CA GLU A 458 11.01 -17.05 23.15
C GLU A 458 11.86 -16.82 21.89
N PRO A 459 13.19 -17.03 21.96
CA PRO A 459 14.06 -16.90 20.80
C PRO A 459 13.54 -17.66 19.58
N ALA A 460 12.96 -18.85 19.77
CA ALA A 460 12.44 -19.71 18.71
C ALA A 460 11.34 -19.07 17.85
N GLN A 461 10.58 -18.11 18.39
CA GLN A 461 9.43 -17.45 17.75
C GLN A 461 9.82 -16.22 16.92
N LEU A 462 11.07 -15.77 17.02
CA LEU A 462 11.54 -14.55 16.36
C LEU A 462 12.14 -14.84 14.99
N TRP A 463 11.62 -14.21 13.94
CA TRP A 463 12.07 -14.44 12.57
C TRP A 463 12.35 -13.11 11.86
N HIS A 464 13.45 -13.05 11.13
CA HIS A 464 13.61 -12.05 10.10
C HIS A 464 12.80 -12.45 8.88
N VAL A 465 12.05 -11.50 8.32
CA VAL A 465 11.11 -11.72 7.23
C VAL A 465 11.46 -10.81 6.05
N GLU A 466 11.43 -11.35 4.84
CA GLU A 466 11.41 -10.62 3.57
C GLU A 466 10.09 -10.93 2.86
N ILE A 467 9.44 -9.90 2.34
CA ILE A 467 8.13 -10.00 1.68
C ILE A 467 8.23 -9.29 0.33
N THR A 468 7.75 -9.96 -0.72
CA THR A 468 7.53 -9.36 -2.04
C THR A 468 6.03 -9.30 -2.32
N PHE A 469 5.51 -8.10 -2.53
CA PHE A 469 4.11 -7.81 -2.85
C PHE A 469 3.89 -7.67 -4.34
N ALA A 470 2.68 -8.01 -4.82
CA ALA A 470 2.28 -7.87 -6.21
C ALA A 470 2.13 -6.39 -6.63
N ALA A 471 1.71 -5.53 -5.69
CA ALA A 471 1.71 -4.09 -5.85
C ALA A 471 2.46 -3.38 -4.68
N PRO A 472 2.92 -2.13 -4.87
CA PRO A 472 3.59 -1.37 -3.81
C PRO A 472 2.67 -1.10 -2.60
N VAL A 473 3.18 -1.34 -1.39
CA VAL A 473 2.52 -1.08 -0.10
C VAL A 473 3.18 0.10 0.62
N PHE A 474 2.38 0.94 1.29
CA PHE A 474 2.87 2.06 2.13
C PHE A 474 3.25 1.59 3.53
N GLY A 475 4.16 2.31 4.18
CA GLY A 475 4.56 2.07 5.56
C GLY A 475 3.89 2.99 6.58
N PRO A 476 4.33 2.95 7.85
CA PRO A 476 5.33 2.01 8.37
C PRO A 476 4.74 0.59 8.48
N LEU A 477 5.40 -0.41 7.91
CA LEU A 477 4.97 -1.80 7.99
C LEU A 477 5.58 -2.46 9.24
N VAL A 478 4.72 -2.92 10.16
CA VAL A 478 5.11 -3.62 11.39
C VAL A 478 4.23 -4.84 11.56
N ILE A 479 4.82 -6.04 11.56
CA ILE A 479 4.06 -7.30 11.55
C ILE A 479 4.35 -8.19 12.77
N GLY A 480 3.41 -9.10 13.05
CA GLY A 480 3.53 -10.09 14.12
C GLY A 480 3.17 -9.57 15.51
N ASP A 481 3.13 -10.47 16.49
CA ASP A 481 2.62 -10.19 17.84
C ASP A 481 3.50 -9.21 18.63
N GLY A 482 4.76 -9.08 18.19
CA GLY A 482 5.75 -8.20 18.75
C GLY A 482 5.60 -6.72 18.36
N ARG A 483 4.64 -6.38 17.49
CA ARG A 483 4.38 -4.99 17.04
C ARG A 483 4.13 -3.99 18.17
N TRP A 484 3.65 -4.48 19.32
CA TRP A 484 3.39 -3.68 20.52
C TRP A 484 4.62 -3.47 21.40
N LEU A 485 5.73 -4.13 21.08
CA LEU A 485 7.00 -4.09 21.80
C LEU A 485 8.17 -3.65 20.88
N GLY A 486 7.89 -2.99 19.76
CA GLY A 486 8.94 -2.51 18.84
C GLY A 486 9.65 -3.62 18.06
N LEU A 487 9.02 -4.79 17.92
CA LEU A 487 9.46 -5.90 17.09
C LEU A 487 8.65 -5.96 15.78
N GLY A 488 9.19 -6.65 14.78
CA GLY A 488 8.54 -6.84 13.49
C GLY A 488 8.53 -5.62 12.56
N LEU A 489 9.33 -4.59 12.86
CA LEU A 489 9.46 -3.42 12.01
C LEU A 489 10.15 -3.80 10.71
N MET A 490 9.51 -3.45 9.60
CA MET A 490 10.01 -3.67 8.25
C MET A 490 10.52 -2.35 7.67
N ALA A 491 11.61 -2.39 6.90
CA ALA A 491 12.03 -1.32 6.02
C ALA A 491 11.77 -1.71 4.57
N PRO A 492 11.33 -0.78 3.72
CA PRO A 492 11.28 -1.02 2.30
C PRO A 492 12.71 -1.25 1.83
N GLU A 493 12.94 -2.32 1.09
CA GLU A 493 14.12 -2.29 0.26
C GLU A 493 13.78 -1.44 -0.96
N ALA A 494 14.66 -0.49 -1.31
CA ALA A 494 14.71 -0.02 -2.69
C ALA A 494 14.75 -1.28 -3.55
N ALA A 495 13.71 -1.51 -4.35
CA ALA A 495 13.52 -2.76 -5.07
C ALA A 495 14.88 -3.27 -5.55
N HIS A 496 15.27 -4.50 -5.20
CA HIS A 496 16.58 -5.05 -5.58
C HIS A 496 16.79 -5.10 -7.10
N SER A 497 15.75 -4.77 -7.85
CA SER A 497 15.77 -4.38 -9.25
C SER A 497 15.96 -2.87 -9.43
N ASP A 498 16.86 -2.21 -8.70
CA ASP A 498 17.15 -0.79 -8.89
C ASP A 498 17.76 -0.64 -10.29
N GLY A 499 16.93 -0.23 -11.26
CA GLY A 499 17.32 -0.20 -12.66
C GLY A 499 17.07 -1.48 -13.45
N VAL A 500 16.24 -2.43 -12.97
CA VAL A 500 15.79 -3.60 -13.76
C VAL A 500 14.26 -3.68 -13.80
N LEU A 501 13.69 -3.90 -14.98
CA LEU A 501 12.32 -4.42 -15.14
C LEU A 501 12.39 -5.76 -15.86
N ALA A 502 11.58 -6.72 -15.43
CA ALA A 502 11.57 -8.06 -16.02
C ALA A 502 10.14 -8.52 -16.32
N PHE A 503 9.98 -9.24 -17.43
CA PHE A 503 8.72 -9.83 -17.86
C PHE A 503 8.94 -11.26 -18.35
N SER A 504 8.20 -12.22 -17.82
CA SER A 504 8.18 -13.59 -18.32
C SER A 504 7.35 -13.65 -19.61
N ILE A 505 7.74 -14.50 -20.55
CA ILE A 505 7.00 -14.74 -21.79
C ILE A 505 6.17 -16.02 -21.63
N ASP A 506 4.89 -15.83 -21.34
CA ASP A 506 3.95 -16.92 -21.07
C ASP A 506 3.50 -17.63 -22.36
N GLY A 507 3.61 -16.97 -23.52
CA GLY A 507 3.27 -17.58 -24.80
C GLY A 507 3.42 -16.67 -26.01
N GLY A 508 3.21 -17.24 -27.20
CA GLY A 508 3.18 -16.50 -28.46
C GLY A 508 4.53 -16.18 -29.11
N LEU A 509 5.62 -16.71 -28.53
CA LEU A 509 6.98 -16.62 -29.08
C LEU A 509 7.17 -17.63 -30.24
N SER A 510 7.62 -17.13 -31.38
CA SER A 510 8.02 -17.96 -32.53
C SER A 510 9.34 -18.70 -32.27
N ALA A 511 9.45 -19.93 -32.77
CA ALA A 511 10.68 -20.72 -32.71
C ALA A 511 11.84 -20.12 -33.54
N SER A 512 11.54 -19.24 -34.50
CA SER A 512 12.53 -18.55 -35.34
C SER A 512 12.81 -17.11 -34.88
N ALA A 513 12.51 -16.78 -33.62
CA ALA A 513 12.66 -15.42 -33.11
C ALA A 513 14.14 -15.03 -33.00
N ASP A 514 14.53 -13.95 -33.67
CA ASP A 514 15.85 -13.35 -33.49
C ASP A 514 15.87 -12.50 -32.20
N PRO A 515 16.82 -12.72 -31.27
CA PRO A 515 16.85 -11.99 -30.00
C PRO A 515 16.96 -10.47 -30.12
N ILE A 516 17.68 -9.97 -31.13
CA ILE A 516 17.83 -8.53 -31.35
C ILE A 516 16.51 -7.94 -31.84
N ASP A 517 15.75 -8.65 -32.67
CA ASP A 517 14.46 -8.17 -33.16
C ASP A 517 13.39 -8.14 -32.05
N VAL A 518 13.40 -9.11 -31.13
CA VAL A 518 12.56 -9.09 -29.92
C VAL A 518 12.93 -7.89 -29.04
N ALA A 519 14.23 -7.66 -28.79
CA ALA A 519 14.70 -6.51 -28.00
C ALA A 519 14.35 -5.16 -28.66
N ARG A 520 14.42 -5.06 -30.00
CA ARG A 520 13.99 -3.86 -30.75
C ARG A 520 12.49 -3.63 -30.63
N ALA A 521 11.68 -4.69 -30.68
CA ALA A 521 10.25 -4.59 -30.48
C ALA A 521 9.91 -4.08 -29.07
N LEU A 522 10.60 -4.60 -28.05
CA LEU A 522 10.48 -4.14 -26.67
C LEU A 522 10.81 -2.64 -26.57
N ARG A 523 11.92 -2.20 -27.18
CA ARG A 523 12.30 -0.78 -27.16
C ARG A 523 11.26 0.13 -27.82
N ARG A 524 10.70 -0.29 -28.96
CA ARG A 524 9.60 0.45 -29.61
C ARG A 524 8.35 0.52 -28.73
N ALA A 525 8.00 -0.56 -28.05
CA ALA A 525 6.87 -0.58 -27.11
C ALA A 525 7.08 0.38 -25.93
N ILE A 526 8.30 0.42 -25.36
CA ILE A 526 8.68 1.37 -24.31
C ILE A 526 8.49 2.81 -24.80
N MET A 527 8.99 3.13 -26.00
CA MET A 527 8.87 4.47 -26.57
C MET A 527 7.41 4.85 -26.85
N ALA A 528 6.58 3.91 -27.29
CA ALA A 528 5.16 4.16 -27.56
C ALA A 528 4.32 4.35 -26.29
N ARG A 529 4.70 3.68 -25.19
CA ARG A 529 3.96 3.73 -23.92
C ARG A 529 4.41 4.86 -23.00
N THR A 530 5.63 5.35 -23.15
CA THR A 530 6.16 6.43 -22.31
C THR A 530 5.49 7.77 -22.66
N PRO A 531 4.76 8.41 -21.74
CA PRO A 531 4.15 9.71 -22.01
C PRO A 531 5.23 10.79 -22.11
N ARG A 532 5.06 11.73 -23.05
CA ARG A 532 5.90 12.92 -23.19
C ARG A 532 5.49 13.99 -22.18
N LEU A 533 6.45 14.70 -21.61
CA LEU A 533 6.15 15.87 -20.79
C LEU A 533 5.73 17.06 -21.66
N PRO A 534 4.91 18.01 -21.18
CA PRO A 534 4.49 19.18 -21.96
C PRO A 534 5.65 20.03 -22.51
N SER A 535 6.82 19.99 -21.86
CA SER A 535 8.04 20.68 -22.26
C SER A 535 8.89 19.92 -23.28
N GLU A 536 8.57 18.67 -23.59
CA GLU A 536 9.39 17.77 -24.43
C GLU A 536 8.84 17.69 -25.86
N LYS A 537 9.66 18.03 -26.86
CA LYS A 537 9.33 17.79 -28.29
C LYS A 537 9.47 16.31 -28.65
N GLU A 538 10.54 15.67 -28.18
CA GLU A 538 10.85 14.26 -28.36
C GLU A 538 11.17 13.58 -27.03
N LEU A 539 11.13 12.25 -27.00
CA LEU A 539 11.52 11.50 -25.80
C LEU A 539 13.02 11.68 -25.52
N PRO A 540 13.42 11.76 -24.24
CA PRO A 540 14.82 11.89 -23.87
C PRO A 540 15.71 10.78 -24.44
N LEU A 541 17.00 11.10 -24.62
CA LEU A 541 18.08 10.16 -24.99
C LEU A 541 18.00 8.86 -24.18
N PHE A 542 17.62 8.96 -22.91
CA PHE A 542 17.41 7.82 -22.01
C PHE A 542 16.58 6.68 -22.61
N PHE A 543 15.55 7.00 -23.38
CA PHE A 543 14.67 6.04 -24.05
C PHE A 543 15.12 5.78 -25.49
N THR A 544 15.39 6.85 -26.24
CA THR A 544 15.63 6.79 -27.70
C THR A 544 17.02 6.27 -28.04
N GLY A 545 18.03 6.56 -27.21
CA GLY A 545 19.44 6.35 -27.52
C GLY A 545 20.00 7.27 -28.61
N HIS A 546 19.26 8.33 -28.95
CA HIS A 546 19.64 9.33 -29.95
C HIS A 546 19.83 10.69 -29.28
N GLU A 547 20.77 11.48 -29.80
CA GLU A 547 20.96 12.88 -29.43
C GLU A 547 19.82 13.75 -30.01
N GLU A 548 19.74 15.03 -29.62
CA GLU A 548 18.68 15.95 -30.09
C GLU A 548 18.68 16.18 -31.62
N ASP A 549 19.80 15.89 -32.28
CA ASP A 549 19.95 15.96 -33.75
C ASP A 549 19.47 14.68 -34.47
N GLY A 550 18.95 13.70 -33.73
CA GLY A 550 18.48 12.41 -34.24
C GLY A 550 19.60 11.41 -34.57
N ASN A 551 20.88 11.75 -34.33
CA ASN A 551 21.97 10.81 -34.51
C ASN A 551 22.09 9.84 -33.32
N PRO A 552 22.51 8.58 -33.54
CA PRO A 552 22.78 7.67 -32.42
C PRO A 552 23.83 8.24 -31.47
N ALA A 553 23.58 8.16 -30.17
CA ALA A 553 24.50 8.70 -29.16
C ALA A 553 25.89 8.06 -29.26
N ARG A 554 26.93 8.88 -29.50
CA ARG A 554 28.33 8.44 -29.68
C ARG A 554 29.25 8.79 -28.52
N SER A 555 28.73 9.40 -27.46
CA SER A 555 29.51 10.04 -26.38
C SER A 555 30.36 9.08 -25.53
N GLY A 556 30.34 7.76 -25.78
CA GLY A 556 31.07 6.76 -24.99
C GLY A 556 30.53 6.59 -23.56
N ALA A 557 29.63 7.47 -23.12
CA ALA A 557 28.84 7.36 -21.90
C ALA A 557 27.47 6.77 -22.25
N HIS A 558 27.17 5.59 -21.70
CA HIS A 558 25.89 4.92 -21.79
C HIS A 558 24.87 5.66 -20.91
N GLN A 559 24.02 6.42 -21.58
CA GLN A 559 23.00 7.25 -20.94
C GLN A 559 21.57 6.75 -21.22
N HIS A 560 21.43 5.59 -21.85
CA HIS A 560 20.13 5.03 -22.25
C HIS A 560 19.97 3.56 -21.94
N ILE A 561 18.72 3.14 -21.81
CA ILE A 561 18.33 1.78 -21.40
C ILE A 561 18.80 0.71 -22.39
N ALA A 562 18.99 -0.51 -21.90
CA ALA A 562 19.16 -1.69 -22.73
C ALA A 562 17.93 -2.59 -22.64
N CYS A 563 17.51 -3.12 -23.78
CA CYS A 563 16.45 -4.12 -23.88
C CYS A 563 17.10 -5.48 -24.17
N VAL A 564 16.78 -6.50 -23.39
CA VAL A 564 17.40 -7.83 -23.50
C VAL A 564 16.31 -8.89 -23.60
N PHE A 565 16.47 -9.82 -24.52
CA PHE A 565 15.73 -11.07 -24.53
C PHE A 565 16.65 -12.19 -24.01
N ASP A 566 16.30 -12.74 -22.85
CA ASP A 566 16.97 -13.89 -22.25
C ASP A 566 16.20 -15.15 -22.67
N GLU A 567 16.68 -15.75 -23.75
CA GLU A 567 16.03 -16.87 -24.44
C GLU A 567 15.91 -18.10 -23.55
N ALA A 568 16.99 -18.46 -22.83
CA ALA A 568 17.04 -19.61 -21.96
C ALA A 568 15.96 -19.58 -20.86
N ARG A 569 15.68 -18.38 -20.34
CA ARG A 569 14.65 -18.16 -19.30
C ARG A 569 13.32 -17.64 -19.85
N ARG A 570 13.21 -17.54 -21.18
CA ARG A 570 12.05 -17.01 -21.91
C ARG A 570 11.51 -15.71 -21.28
N ARG A 571 12.37 -14.71 -21.11
CA ARG A 571 12.01 -13.44 -20.46
C ARG A 571 12.61 -12.23 -21.14
N LEU A 572 11.97 -11.09 -20.91
CA LEU A 572 12.41 -9.77 -21.34
C LEU A 572 12.97 -9.00 -20.15
N LEU A 573 14.13 -8.35 -20.31
CA LEU A 573 14.71 -7.45 -19.32
C LEU A 573 14.87 -6.05 -19.90
N ILE A 574 14.58 -5.04 -19.09
CA ILE A 574 14.90 -3.64 -19.34
C ILE A 574 15.91 -3.21 -18.29
N LEU A 575 17.10 -2.82 -18.72
CA LEU A 575 18.24 -2.51 -17.84
C LEU A 575 18.57 -1.02 -17.91
N ALA A 576 18.73 -0.41 -16.75
CA ALA A 576 19.11 0.98 -16.62
C ALA A 576 20.60 1.21 -16.95
N PRO A 577 20.96 2.41 -17.44
CA PRO A 577 22.35 2.70 -17.84
C PRO A 577 23.34 2.60 -16.68
N HIS A 578 22.94 3.06 -15.48
CA HIS A 578 23.80 3.05 -14.29
C HIS A 578 24.19 1.64 -13.83
N LEU A 579 23.35 0.63 -14.10
CA LEU A 579 23.69 -0.78 -13.83
C LEU A 579 24.77 -1.29 -14.79
N LEU A 580 24.64 -0.99 -16.07
CA LEU A 580 25.59 -1.42 -17.10
C LEU A 580 26.97 -0.77 -16.89
N GLU A 581 26.98 0.50 -16.51
CA GLU A 581 28.19 1.28 -16.24
C GLU A 581 28.74 1.12 -14.82
N ARG A 582 28.05 0.38 -13.95
CA ARG A 582 28.45 0.13 -12.55
C ARG A 582 28.73 1.43 -11.79
N ARG A 583 27.87 2.43 -11.97
CA ARG A 583 27.97 3.75 -11.35
C ARG A 583 26.69 4.14 -10.61
N ASN A 584 26.76 5.23 -9.85
CA ASN A 584 25.57 5.87 -9.31
C ASN A 584 24.71 6.50 -10.43
N ARG A 585 23.42 6.65 -10.15
CA ARG A 585 22.46 7.33 -11.03
C ARG A 585 22.88 8.79 -11.27
N ARG A 586 22.77 9.24 -12.51
CA ARG A 586 22.95 10.66 -12.87
C ARG A 586 21.67 11.46 -12.61
N SER A 587 21.81 12.78 -12.53
CA SER A 587 20.66 13.70 -12.45
C SER A 587 19.71 13.44 -13.63
N GLY A 588 18.41 13.35 -13.37
CA GLY A 588 17.38 13.04 -14.38
C GLY A 588 17.12 11.55 -14.64
N GLU A 589 18.09 10.64 -14.43
CA GLU A 589 17.87 9.19 -14.65
C GLU A 589 16.82 8.60 -13.70
N THR A 590 16.76 9.11 -12.47
CA THR A 590 15.76 8.65 -11.49
C THR A 590 14.34 8.97 -11.94
N GLU A 591 14.13 10.15 -12.54
CA GLU A 591 12.81 10.57 -13.00
C GLU A 591 12.41 9.81 -14.27
N ASN A 592 13.34 9.66 -15.22
CA ASN A 592 13.09 8.86 -16.42
C ASN A 592 12.84 7.38 -16.10
N TRP A 593 13.51 6.83 -15.08
CA TRP A 593 13.24 5.47 -14.62
C TRP A 593 11.83 5.33 -14.03
N ARG A 594 11.35 6.30 -13.23
CA ARG A 594 9.95 6.29 -12.75
C ARG A 594 8.94 6.39 -13.87
N ARG A 595 9.21 7.25 -14.86
CA ARG A 595 8.38 7.36 -16.06
C ARG A 595 8.30 6.04 -16.81
N LEU A 596 9.42 5.33 -16.93
CA LEU A 596 9.48 3.99 -17.50
C LEU A 596 8.66 2.98 -16.70
N GLU A 597 8.84 2.91 -15.38
CA GLU A 597 8.07 2.00 -14.50
C GLU A 597 6.57 2.23 -14.64
N SER A 598 6.14 3.48 -14.63
CA SER A 598 4.74 3.86 -14.85
C SER A 598 4.24 3.45 -16.24
N ALA A 599 5.01 3.74 -17.30
CA ALA A 599 4.67 3.37 -18.67
C ALA A 599 4.55 1.86 -18.88
N MET A 600 5.37 1.09 -18.16
CA MET A 600 5.39 -0.37 -18.24
C MET A 600 4.39 -1.04 -17.28
N SER A 601 3.66 -0.28 -16.46
CA SER A 601 2.56 -0.80 -15.65
C SER A 601 1.46 -1.38 -16.53
N GLY A 602 0.97 -2.58 -16.19
CA GLY A 602 -0.04 -3.30 -16.99
C GLY A 602 0.45 -3.75 -18.38
N PHE A 603 1.77 -3.86 -18.58
CA PHE A 603 2.33 -4.37 -19.83
C PHE A 603 2.23 -5.90 -19.92
N ILE A 604 1.20 -6.36 -20.62
CA ILE A 604 0.83 -7.79 -20.72
C ILE A 604 1.00 -8.38 -22.12
N GLU A 605 1.30 -7.55 -23.13
CA GLU A 605 1.41 -7.99 -24.52
C GLU A 605 2.49 -7.21 -25.27
N LEU A 606 3.31 -7.90 -26.05
CA LEU A 606 4.30 -7.30 -26.97
C LEU A 606 4.13 -7.87 -28.39
N ARG A 607 3.84 -6.99 -29.34
CA ARG A 607 3.86 -7.32 -30.78
C ARG A 607 5.29 -7.26 -31.32
N ALA A 608 5.91 -8.42 -31.54
CA ALA A 608 7.32 -8.57 -31.94
C ALA A 608 7.52 -8.96 -33.41
N GLY A 609 6.59 -8.59 -34.30
CA GLY A 609 6.70 -8.87 -35.73
C GLY A 609 6.76 -10.37 -36.01
N VAL A 610 7.78 -10.82 -36.75
CA VAL A 610 8.00 -12.25 -37.06
C VAL A 610 8.28 -13.11 -35.83
N ALA A 611 8.68 -12.51 -34.70
CA ALA A 611 8.86 -13.22 -33.44
C ALA A 611 7.53 -13.50 -32.71
N GLY A 612 6.41 -12.94 -33.18
CA GLY A 612 5.06 -13.26 -32.73
C GLY A 612 4.40 -12.20 -31.84
N LEU A 613 3.26 -12.57 -31.26
CA LEU A 613 2.50 -11.77 -30.31
C LEU A 613 2.72 -12.34 -28.90
N LEU A 614 3.67 -11.74 -28.17
CA LEU A 614 4.11 -12.28 -26.89
C LEU A 614 3.14 -11.90 -25.79
N ARG A 615 2.64 -12.90 -25.05
CA ARG A 615 1.91 -12.68 -23.79
C ARG A 615 2.89 -12.62 -22.64
N LEU A 616 2.74 -11.62 -21.79
CA LEU A 616 3.72 -11.25 -20.77
C LEU A 616 3.09 -11.19 -19.39
N SER A 617 3.86 -11.63 -18.40
CA SER A 617 3.57 -11.43 -16.98
C SER A 617 4.76 -10.73 -16.31
N PRO A 618 4.52 -9.81 -15.35
CA PRO A 618 5.60 -9.21 -14.57
C PRO A 618 6.44 -10.29 -13.88
N ALA A 619 7.76 -10.16 -13.93
CA ALA A 619 8.70 -11.08 -13.30
C ALA A 619 9.58 -10.35 -12.28
N SER A 620 9.96 -11.05 -11.22
CA SER A 620 10.96 -10.58 -10.26
C SER A 620 12.33 -11.15 -10.59
N VAL A 621 13.37 -10.35 -10.44
CA VAL A 621 14.77 -10.76 -10.52
C VAL A 621 15.35 -10.66 -9.12
N ASP A 622 15.97 -11.74 -8.61
CA ASP A 622 16.83 -11.68 -7.42
C ASP A 622 18.30 -11.66 -7.88
N PRO A 623 18.98 -10.50 -7.83
CA PRO A 623 20.35 -10.36 -8.31
C PRO A 623 21.37 -11.27 -7.61
N ARG A 624 21.01 -11.91 -6.50
CA ARG A 624 21.92 -12.79 -5.74
C ARG A 624 21.98 -14.20 -6.32
N VAL A 625 20.91 -14.65 -6.96
CA VAL A 625 20.77 -16.01 -7.49
C VAL A 625 20.52 -16.04 -9.00
N ASP A 626 20.04 -14.93 -9.56
CA ASP A 626 19.76 -14.83 -10.99
C ASP A 626 21.05 -14.95 -11.81
N PRO A 627 21.16 -15.90 -12.76
CA PRO A 627 22.40 -16.12 -13.50
C PRO A 627 22.89 -14.96 -14.37
N VAL A 628 22.04 -13.97 -14.67
CA VAL A 628 22.44 -12.74 -15.35
C VAL A 628 23.13 -11.75 -14.39
N PHE A 629 22.82 -11.81 -13.09
CA PHE A 629 23.18 -10.79 -12.11
C PHE A 629 24.08 -11.29 -10.97
N ALA A 630 23.93 -12.56 -10.58
CA ALA A 630 24.61 -13.18 -9.47
C ALA A 630 26.14 -13.07 -9.64
N PRO A 631 26.88 -12.71 -8.58
CA PRO A 631 28.33 -12.69 -8.62
C PRO A 631 28.89 -14.06 -9.03
N SER A 632 29.60 -14.10 -10.17
CA SER A 632 30.25 -15.31 -10.66
C SER A 632 31.69 -15.04 -11.08
N ARG A 633 32.50 -16.10 -11.00
CA ARG A 633 33.86 -16.13 -11.55
C ARG A 633 33.86 -16.49 -13.04
N GLU A 634 32.81 -17.15 -13.53
CA GLU A 634 32.73 -17.64 -14.90
C GLU A 634 31.50 -17.07 -15.59
N TRP A 635 31.70 -16.43 -16.73
CA TRP A 635 30.66 -15.77 -17.50
C TRP A 635 30.72 -16.22 -18.96
N LEU A 636 29.72 -16.97 -19.40
CA LEU A 636 29.58 -17.47 -20.77
C LEU A 636 28.66 -16.56 -21.57
N SER A 637 29.01 -16.27 -22.82
CA SER A 637 28.12 -15.51 -23.72
C SER A 637 26.79 -16.23 -23.95
N ALA A 638 25.69 -15.62 -23.53
CA ALA A 638 24.33 -16.05 -23.88
C ALA A 638 23.90 -15.52 -25.25
N THR A 639 24.41 -14.34 -25.65
CA THR A 639 24.20 -13.79 -26.99
C THR A 639 25.53 -13.44 -27.64
N ARG A 640 25.59 -13.45 -28.98
CA ARG A 640 26.84 -13.16 -29.70
C ARG A 640 27.33 -11.76 -29.37
N TYR A 641 28.59 -11.65 -28.96
CA TYR A 641 29.31 -10.38 -28.84
C TYR A 641 29.74 -9.92 -30.24
N ARG A 642 29.47 -8.65 -30.55
CA ARG A 642 29.86 -8.01 -31.82
C ARG A 642 30.86 -6.89 -31.56
N VAL A 643 31.98 -6.93 -32.30
CA VAL A 643 33.07 -5.96 -32.14
C VAL A 643 32.64 -4.53 -32.49
N LEU A 644 33.19 -3.54 -31.80
CA LEU A 644 32.92 -2.12 -32.06
C LEU A 644 33.74 -1.55 -33.23
N ARG A 645 35.00 -1.99 -33.37
CA ARG A 645 35.91 -1.53 -34.44
C ARG A 645 36.54 -2.72 -35.13
N HIS A 646 36.32 -2.83 -36.44
CA HIS A 646 36.96 -3.85 -37.26
C HIS A 646 38.43 -3.48 -37.50
N GLN A 647 39.35 -4.00 -36.68
CA GLN A 647 40.78 -3.90 -36.98
C GLN A 647 41.13 -4.87 -38.12
N LYS A 648 41.79 -4.38 -39.18
CA LYS A 648 42.36 -5.26 -40.22
C LYS A 648 43.60 -5.94 -39.65
N ARG A 649 43.42 -7.04 -38.91
CA ARG A 649 44.50 -7.93 -38.48
C ARG A 649 44.28 -9.31 -39.10
N GLY A 650 45.38 -10.02 -39.39
CA GLY A 650 45.36 -11.31 -40.08
C GLY A 650 44.74 -12.48 -39.29
N ASP A 651 44.45 -12.29 -37.99
CA ASP A 651 43.82 -13.29 -37.12
C ASP A 651 42.54 -12.75 -36.47
N ALA A 652 41.40 -13.35 -36.86
CA ALA A 652 40.08 -13.03 -36.35
C ALA A 652 39.94 -13.31 -34.84
N ARG A 653 40.52 -14.40 -34.33
CA ARG A 653 40.44 -14.72 -32.89
C ARG A 653 41.16 -13.67 -32.05
N LEU A 654 42.36 -13.29 -32.46
CA LEU A 654 43.14 -12.27 -31.77
C LEU A 654 42.45 -10.90 -31.79
N ALA A 655 41.92 -10.47 -32.94
CA ALA A 655 41.17 -9.22 -33.06
C ALA A 655 39.90 -9.21 -32.19
N PHE A 656 39.21 -10.34 -32.07
CA PHE A 656 38.03 -10.50 -31.21
C PHE A 656 38.39 -10.36 -29.73
N ALA A 657 39.43 -11.06 -29.27
CA ALA A 657 39.86 -11.02 -27.87
C ALA A 657 40.34 -9.62 -27.45
N GLU A 658 41.04 -8.90 -28.33
CA GLU A 658 41.50 -7.53 -28.05
C GLU A 658 40.35 -6.52 -27.93
N ASP A 659 39.35 -6.57 -28.82
CA ASP A 659 38.17 -5.70 -28.75
C ASP A 659 37.37 -6.01 -27.48
N LEU A 660 37.17 -7.30 -27.17
CA LEU A 660 36.49 -7.75 -25.95
C LEU A 660 37.24 -7.30 -24.68
N GLY A 661 38.57 -7.39 -24.67
CA GLY A 661 39.42 -6.92 -23.57
C GLY A 661 39.36 -5.40 -23.39
N SER A 662 39.27 -4.65 -24.49
CA SER A 662 39.10 -3.19 -24.50
C SER A 662 37.72 -2.79 -23.99
N GLU A 663 36.66 -3.47 -24.41
CA GLU A 663 35.30 -3.21 -23.93
C GLU A 663 35.13 -3.54 -22.46
N ARG A 664 35.68 -4.66 -22.00
CA ARG A 664 35.81 -4.96 -20.57
C ARG A 664 36.43 -3.80 -19.80
N ALA A 665 37.52 -3.22 -20.32
CA ALA A 665 38.21 -2.12 -19.66
C ALA A 665 37.34 -0.85 -19.57
N ARG A 666 36.63 -0.51 -20.66
CA ARG A 666 35.72 0.66 -20.70
C ARG A 666 34.55 0.54 -19.74
N ASN A 667 34.08 -0.68 -19.48
CA ASN A 667 32.97 -0.95 -18.56
C ASN A 667 33.43 -1.24 -17.12
N GLY A 668 34.69 -0.93 -16.77
CA GLY A 668 35.20 -1.05 -15.39
C GLY A 668 35.29 -2.48 -14.85
N LEU A 669 35.24 -3.50 -15.72
CA LEU A 669 35.33 -4.89 -15.31
C LEU A 669 36.79 -5.26 -14.97
N PRO A 670 37.06 -6.15 -13.99
CA PRO A 670 38.41 -6.68 -13.73
C PRO A 670 38.98 -7.44 -14.94
N ARG A 671 40.28 -7.76 -14.98
CA ARG A 671 40.88 -8.46 -16.13
C ARG A 671 40.54 -9.95 -16.06
N PRO A 672 39.77 -10.52 -17.01
CA PRO A 672 39.53 -11.95 -17.07
C PRO A 672 40.59 -12.65 -17.91
N GLU A 673 40.67 -13.96 -17.75
CA GLU A 673 41.11 -14.87 -18.79
C GLU A 673 39.97 -15.04 -19.80
N ILE A 674 40.28 -14.87 -21.10
CA ILE A 674 39.29 -14.90 -22.19
C ILE A 674 39.51 -16.18 -22.98
N SER A 675 38.50 -17.04 -23.03
CA SER A 675 38.46 -18.23 -23.91
C SER A 675 37.42 -17.99 -25.01
N ILE A 676 37.86 -18.00 -26.27
CA ILE A 676 36.95 -17.83 -27.41
C ILE A 676 36.29 -19.17 -27.71
N VAL A 677 34.96 -19.19 -27.70
CA VAL A 677 34.17 -20.40 -28.00
C VAL A 677 33.93 -20.49 -29.51
N GLU A 678 33.36 -19.43 -30.09
CA GLU A 678 33.11 -19.34 -31.53
C GLU A 678 33.43 -17.93 -32.01
N VAL A 679 34.00 -17.79 -33.21
CA VAL A 679 34.16 -16.50 -33.87
C VAL A 679 33.93 -16.64 -35.37
N GLY A 680 33.18 -15.71 -35.95
CA GLY A 680 32.87 -15.69 -37.37
C GLY A 680 32.72 -14.28 -37.92
N GLY A 681 33.01 -14.12 -39.21
CA GLY A 681 32.76 -12.88 -39.95
C GLY A 681 31.38 -12.91 -40.60
N GLY A 682 30.67 -11.77 -40.59
CA GLY A 682 29.38 -11.62 -41.27
C GLY A 682 29.06 -10.17 -41.62
N ARG A 683 27.85 -9.91 -42.14
CA ARG A 683 27.36 -8.54 -42.35
C ARG A 683 27.39 -7.79 -41.01
N GLY A 684 28.18 -6.71 -40.95
CA GLY A 684 28.34 -5.89 -39.75
C GLY A 684 29.61 -6.17 -38.91
N GLY A 685 30.52 -7.01 -39.38
CA GLY A 685 31.84 -7.22 -38.76
C GLY A 685 31.98 -8.56 -38.04
N LEU A 686 33.00 -8.66 -37.20
CA LEU A 686 33.34 -9.87 -36.45
C LEU A 686 32.39 -10.08 -35.27
N ALA A 687 31.86 -11.29 -35.11
CA ALA A 687 30.97 -11.64 -34.01
C ALA A 687 31.17 -13.09 -33.53
N GLY A 688 30.96 -13.32 -32.24
CA GLY A 688 31.32 -14.59 -31.63
C GLY A 688 30.84 -14.72 -30.18
N THR A 689 31.15 -15.85 -29.58
CA THR A 689 30.85 -16.18 -28.18
C THR A 689 32.16 -16.46 -27.44
N ALA A 690 32.21 -16.11 -26.16
CA ALA A 690 33.37 -16.30 -25.31
C ALA A 690 32.98 -16.67 -23.88
N LEU A 691 33.95 -17.26 -23.19
CA LEU A 691 33.94 -17.47 -21.74
C LEU A 691 34.93 -16.49 -21.11
N LEU A 692 34.47 -15.75 -20.10
CA LEU A 692 35.28 -14.86 -19.28
C LEU A 692 35.47 -15.49 -17.90
N ARG A 693 36.72 -15.75 -17.51
CA ARG A 693 37.07 -16.23 -16.16
C ARG A 693 37.77 -15.16 -15.36
N PHE A 694 37.19 -14.78 -14.23
CA PHE A 694 37.72 -13.76 -13.32
C PHE A 694 38.39 -14.42 -12.10
N SER A 695 39.46 -13.78 -11.61
CA SER A 695 40.16 -14.22 -10.40
C SER A 695 39.29 -14.13 -9.12
N ARG A 696 38.27 -13.26 -9.13
CA ARG A 696 37.28 -13.08 -8.07
C ARG A 696 35.87 -13.04 -8.66
N ALA A 697 34.85 -13.32 -7.86
CA ALA A 697 33.47 -13.20 -8.31
C ALA A 697 33.17 -11.74 -8.69
N VAL A 698 32.58 -11.55 -9.88
CA VAL A 698 32.17 -10.25 -10.41
C VAL A 698 30.65 -10.25 -10.51
N PRO A 699 29.93 -9.28 -9.92
CA PRO A 699 28.48 -9.17 -10.07
C PRO A 699 28.11 -8.84 -11.51
N GLY A 700 27.01 -9.38 -12.02
CA GLY A 700 26.42 -8.98 -13.30
C GLY A 700 25.58 -7.69 -13.20
N PRO A 701 24.89 -7.30 -14.29
CA PRO A 701 24.97 -7.89 -15.61
C PRO A 701 26.29 -7.57 -16.33
N ILE A 702 26.73 -8.48 -17.20
CA ILE A 702 27.82 -8.22 -18.15
C ILE A 702 27.21 -8.19 -19.55
N LEU A 703 27.03 -6.98 -20.08
CA LEU A 703 26.40 -6.72 -21.37
C LEU A 703 27.25 -5.70 -22.13
N ILE A 704 28.05 -6.17 -23.08
CA ILE A 704 29.11 -5.38 -23.73
C ILE A 704 29.12 -5.60 -25.25
N GLY A 705 29.76 -4.69 -25.98
CA GLY A 705 29.86 -4.76 -27.45
C GLY A 705 28.90 -3.82 -28.17
N ARG A 706 28.85 -3.97 -29.50
CA ARG A 706 28.15 -3.04 -30.39
C ARG A 706 26.63 -3.05 -30.22
N ASP A 707 26.04 -4.24 -30.08
CA ASP A 707 24.59 -4.43 -30.06
C ASP A 707 24.03 -4.50 -28.62
N ARG A 708 24.81 -4.06 -27.62
CA ARG A 708 24.50 -4.21 -26.19
C ARG A 708 23.15 -3.64 -25.77
N HIS A 709 22.72 -2.53 -26.40
CA HIS A 709 21.44 -1.88 -26.07
C HIS A 709 20.22 -2.65 -26.57
N PHE A 710 20.44 -3.69 -27.38
CA PHE A 710 19.44 -4.64 -27.85
C PHE A 710 19.79 -6.09 -27.44
N GLY A 711 20.53 -6.25 -26.34
CA GLY A 711 20.80 -7.55 -25.74
C GLY A 711 21.96 -8.34 -26.35
N GLY A 712 22.66 -7.79 -27.34
CA GLY A 712 23.86 -8.43 -27.90
C GLY A 712 25.07 -8.38 -26.96
N GLY A 713 25.87 -9.44 -26.91
CA GLY A 713 27.02 -9.56 -26.01
C GLY A 713 26.63 -9.64 -24.53
N LEU A 714 25.50 -10.29 -24.23
CA LEU A 714 25.09 -10.68 -22.89
C LEU A 714 25.92 -11.89 -22.45
N PHE A 715 26.44 -11.85 -21.22
CA PHE A 715 27.04 -13.00 -20.56
C PHE A 715 26.22 -13.40 -19.34
N VAL A 716 26.16 -14.71 -19.07
CA VAL A 716 25.48 -15.32 -17.93
C VAL A 716 26.43 -16.24 -17.17
N ASN A 717 26.13 -16.55 -15.91
CA ASN A 717 26.94 -17.44 -15.10
C ASN A 717 27.11 -18.82 -15.80
N GLY A 718 28.36 -19.25 -16.00
CA GLY A 718 28.71 -20.49 -16.72
C GLY A 718 28.51 -21.81 -15.95
N SER A 719 27.73 -21.78 -14.85
CA SER A 719 27.45 -22.97 -14.03
C SER A 719 26.18 -23.73 -14.47
N GLU A 720 25.57 -23.34 -15.59
CA GLU A 720 24.41 -24.00 -16.22
C GLU A 720 24.82 -24.84 -17.42
#